data_AF-A0A969U9S8-F1
#
_entry.id   AF-A0A969U9S8-F1
#
_cell.length_a   1.000
_cell.length_b   1.000
_cell.length_c   1.000
_cell.angle_alpha   90.00
_cell.angle_beta   90.00
_cell.angle_gamma   90.00
#
_symmetry.space_group_name_H-M   'P 1'
#
loop_
_entity.id
_entity.type
_entity.pdbx_description
1 polymer ?
#
loop_
_entity_poly.entity_id
_entity_poly.type
_entity_poly.pdbx_seq_one_letter_code
_entity_poly.pdbx_strand_id
1 'polypeptide(L)'
;MLTNNVPESVQEKVQENIQQIIQEPVSGRSLGIGLNGISDFSTELPLIDIFQSSRVWFPQSEGKWDSGETLDLDSSGWVRSLPSNGAASTLMMRDMPNIYRPGRYVVFYEGTGTLEYGFDAKKIDRESFLGSDIIQVDQASANGIYLKITATDPHHTGDYIRNIHIYHEDDLPLVELGLKFNPEFIQKVKDFGTLRFMDWMNTNGSPQKDWTDRPTLNDSTWTRKGAPLEAMVALANETGTSPWFTMPHQATDDYIAHFAAYVRDHLDPKLKAYVEYSNEVWNWQFPQAHYAVEQAKAKWGDNLVGHAGWMQWYGMRSAQTADIWKATFGAEKDRVVSIVTTQTAWKGLEDPILNTPSWVAEGHAPAWKSFDAYSVSGYFGGNLGSAENSATVKSWLADGDGGFGKALQQLSVGGLLAGDNQYSVADAIKSFQYHAEVAQRYGLNMVAYEGGQHLVGVGGVENDQELANFLVELNRRPEMQDLYTQLLNGWKQSGGTLFNHFVDASRAGKWGSWGSLESITQVTSPKYAALTNFIAKNDRWWNEPTSATRIGLYQQGTAQNDRLQGEKYDDTLIGKSGDDEITGGRGADRLHGGEGNDRLIGEAGSDILIGGFGADVLTGGEGGDRFVYSNLQTSLAEAPDAIT
;
A
#
# COMPACT_ATOMS: atom_id res chain seq x y z
N MET A 1 -38.74 -33.98 -5.90
CA MET A 1 -38.40 -34.32 -4.51
C MET A 1 -36.93 -34.69 -4.44
N LEU A 2 -36.05 -33.71 -4.23
CA LEU A 2 -34.71 -33.93 -3.69
C LEU A 2 -34.49 -32.75 -2.75
N THR A 3 -34.81 -33.02 -1.48
CA THR A 3 -34.65 -32.10 -0.36
C THR A 3 -33.18 -32.01 0.02
N ASN A 4 -32.76 -30.77 0.21
CA ASN A 4 -31.65 -30.31 1.03
C ASN A 4 -31.34 -31.24 2.20
N ASN A 5 -30.06 -31.53 2.40
CA ASN A 5 -29.47 -31.88 3.68
C ASN A 5 -28.02 -31.41 3.64
N VAL A 6 -27.83 -30.10 3.77
CA VAL A 6 -26.58 -29.55 4.29
C VAL A 6 -26.69 -29.62 5.81
N PRO A 7 -25.72 -30.22 6.53
CA PRO A 7 -25.79 -30.35 7.99
C PRO A 7 -25.88 -28.98 8.68
N GLU A 8 -26.67 -28.89 9.76
CA GLU A 8 -26.82 -27.69 10.61
C GLU A 8 -25.47 -27.10 11.07
N SER A 9 -24.43 -27.94 11.23
CA SER A 9 -23.07 -27.50 11.60
C SER A 9 -22.30 -26.76 10.48
N VAL A 10 -22.81 -26.78 9.25
CA VAL A 10 -22.31 -25.96 8.14
C VAL A 10 -23.11 -24.65 8.05
N GLN A 11 -24.39 -24.65 8.42
CA GLN A 11 -25.18 -23.41 8.53
C GLN A 11 -24.75 -22.56 9.72
N GLU A 12 -24.40 -23.16 10.86
CA GLU A 12 -23.79 -22.44 11.99
C GLU A 12 -22.40 -21.87 11.65
N LYS A 13 -21.60 -22.57 10.82
CA LYS A 13 -20.30 -22.04 10.35
C LYS A 13 -20.42 -20.93 9.30
N VAL A 14 -21.52 -20.91 8.54
CA VAL A 14 -21.83 -19.79 7.63
C VAL A 14 -22.38 -18.59 8.41
N GLN A 15 -23.12 -18.80 9.51
CA GLN A 15 -23.50 -17.73 10.43
C GLN A 15 -22.35 -17.22 11.30
N GLU A 16 -21.38 -18.05 11.69
CA GLU A 16 -20.17 -17.60 12.39
C GLU A 16 -19.27 -16.70 11.52
N ASN A 17 -19.38 -16.77 10.19
CA ASN A 17 -18.68 -15.87 9.27
C ASN A 17 -19.38 -14.51 9.06
N ILE A 18 -20.56 -14.30 9.66
CA ILE A 18 -21.40 -13.10 9.44
C ILE A 18 -21.33 -12.11 10.62
N GLN A 19 -20.50 -12.35 11.64
CA GLN A 19 -20.45 -11.48 12.83
C GLN A 19 -19.11 -10.87 13.24
N GLN A 20 -18.06 -10.90 12.42
CA GLN A 20 -16.86 -10.11 12.73
C GLN A 20 -16.17 -9.60 11.46
N ILE A 21 -16.60 -8.45 10.96
CA ILE A 21 -15.75 -7.67 10.05
C ILE A 21 -15.65 -6.28 10.66
N ILE A 22 -14.41 -5.93 11.02
CA ILE A 22 -13.95 -4.81 11.85
C ILE A 22 -14.26 -4.93 13.36
N GLN A 23 -13.43 -5.71 14.08
CA GLN A 23 -13.15 -5.34 15.49
C GLN A 23 -12.51 -3.94 15.51
N GLU A 24 -12.86 -3.13 16.52
CA GLU A 24 -12.27 -1.81 16.76
C GLU A 24 -10.73 -1.86 16.59
N PRO A 25 -10.10 -0.89 15.91
CA PRO A 25 -8.65 -0.83 15.83
C PRO A 25 -8.05 -0.84 17.23
N VAL A 26 -7.00 -1.63 17.44
CA VAL A 26 -6.37 -1.71 18.77
C VAL A 26 -5.77 -0.36 19.13
N SER A 27 -5.95 0.11 20.37
CA SER A 27 -5.51 1.44 20.84
C SER A 27 -4.03 1.76 20.59
N GLY A 28 -3.24 0.70 20.43
CA GLY A 28 -1.80 0.70 20.22
C GLY A 28 -1.29 1.64 19.15
N ARG A 29 -1.70 1.39 17.89
CA ARG A 29 -1.22 2.03 16.64
C ARG A 29 0.24 2.52 16.69
N SER A 30 1.10 1.67 17.26
CA SER A 30 2.46 2.02 17.69
C SER A 30 3.54 1.63 16.68
N LEU A 31 3.15 1.06 15.54
CA LEU A 31 4.02 0.66 14.44
C LEU A 31 3.51 1.26 13.14
N GLY A 32 4.41 1.45 12.19
CA GLY A 32 4.09 1.73 10.79
C GLY A 32 4.22 0.48 9.95
N ILE A 33 3.64 0.51 8.76
CA ILE A 33 3.87 -0.50 7.73
C ILE A 33 4.02 0.18 6.37
N GLY A 34 4.98 -0.29 5.56
CA GLY A 34 5.01 0.06 4.15
C GLY A 34 3.97 -0.73 3.37
N LEU A 35 3.57 -0.21 2.23
CA LEU A 35 2.65 -0.86 1.31
C LEU A 35 3.43 -1.44 0.14
N ASN A 36 3.16 -2.69 -0.21
CA ASN A 36 3.84 -3.35 -1.33
C ASN A 36 3.54 -2.63 -2.65
N GLY A 37 4.42 -2.72 -3.64
CA GLY A 37 4.19 -2.07 -4.93
C GLY A 37 2.93 -2.58 -5.64
N ILE A 38 2.13 -1.67 -6.19
CA ILE A 38 0.99 -2.01 -7.04
C ILE A 38 1.51 -2.60 -8.35
N SER A 39 1.13 -3.83 -8.64
CA SER A 39 1.50 -4.54 -9.88
C SER A 39 0.49 -5.63 -10.21
N ASP A 40 0.55 -6.13 -11.45
CA ASP A 40 -0.34 -7.20 -11.88
C ASP A 40 -0.07 -8.53 -11.17
N PHE A 41 1.04 -8.65 -10.44
CA PHE A 41 1.44 -9.83 -9.67
C PHE A 41 1.56 -9.56 -8.16
N SER A 42 1.13 -8.37 -7.70
CA SER A 42 1.14 -8.01 -6.28
C SER A 42 0.02 -8.67 -5.50
N THR A 43 0.38 -9.45 -4.48
CA THR A 43 -0.59 -10.15 -3.61
C THR A 43 -1.23 -9.25 -2.55
N GLU A 44 -0.97 -7.93 -2.62
CA GLU A 44 -1.60 -6.86 -1.83
C GLU A 44 -3.03 -6.57 -2.29
N LEU A 45 -3.31 -6.63 -3.60
CA LEU A 45 -4.64 -6.37 -4.20
C LEU A 45 -5.46 -5.25 -3.49
N PRO A 46 -4.92 -4.01 -3.40
CA PRO A 46 -5.48 -3.01 -2.52
C PRO A 46 -6.75 -2.33 -3.05
N LEU A 47 -7.13 -2.57 -4.30
CA LEU A 47 -8.18 -1.83 -5.02
C LEU A 47 -9.37 -2.72 -5.34
N ILE A 48 -10.58 -2.16 -5.24
CA ILE A 48 -11.82 -2.77 -5.72
C ILE A 48 -11.82 -2.87 -7.24
N ASP A 49 -11.37 -1.79 -7.90
CA ASP A 49 -11.11 -1.83 -9.33
C ASP A 49 -9.76 -2.48 -9.60
N ILE A 50 -9.80 -3.68 -10.18
CA ILE A 50 -8.59 -4.46 -10.40
C ILE A 50 -7.80 -3.94 -11.62
N PHE A 51 -8.40 -3.09 -12.47
CA PHE A 51 -7.75 -2.61 -13.68
C PHE A 51 -6.62 -1.63 -13.36
N GLN A 52 -6.68 -0.81 -12.31
CA GLN A 52 -5.57 0.10 -11.98
C GLN A 52 -4.28 -0.63 -11.60
N SER A 53 -4.39 -1.90 -11.19
CA SER A 53 -3.24 -2.76 -10.91
C SER A 53 -2.71 -3.47 -12.17
N SER A 54 -3.27 -3.19 -13.34
CA SER A 54 -2.88 -3.87 -14.57
C SER A 54 -1.45 -3.56 -14.97
N ARG A 55 -0.82 -4.47 -15.71
CA ARG A 55 0.43 -4.18 -16.40
C ARG A 55 0.27 -3.01 -17.38
N VAL A 56 1.35 -2.29 -17.67
CA VAL A 56 1.37 -1.33 -18.78
C VAL A 56 1.02 -2.06 -20.09
N TRP A 57 0.26 -1.39 -20.95
CA TRP A 57 -0.08 -1.91 -22.28
C TRP A 57 1.16 -2.32 -23.07
N PHE A 58 1.09 -3.50 -23.69
CA PHE A 58 2.14 -4.02 -24.56
C PHE A 58 1.56 -4.45 -25.91
N PRO A 59 2.31 -4.27 -27.01
CA PRO A 59 1.83 -4.53 -28.36
C PRO A 59 1.77 -6.04 -28.64
N GLN A 60 0.82 -6.43 -29.48
CA GLN A 60 0.66 -7.78 -29.99
C GLN A 60 0.68 -7.75 -31.50
N SER A 61 1.34 -8.71 -32.11
CA SER A 61 1.28 -8.97 -33.55
C SER A 61 0.99 -10.44 -33.80
N GLU A 62 0.56 -10.78 -35.02
CA GLU A 62 0.25 -12.17 -35.37
C GLU A 62 1.40 -13.13 -34.99
N GLY A 63 1.10 -14.12 -34.16
CA GLY A 63 2.05 -15.15 -33.71
C GLY A 63 3.16 -14.68 -32.76
N LYS A 64 3.15 -13.42 -32.29
CA LYS A 64 4.20 -12.87 -31.42
C LYS A 64 3.62 -12.17 -30.18
N TRP A 65 3.94 -12.72 -29.02
CA TRP A 65 3.73 -12.09 -27.72
C TRP A 65 4.69 -10.93 -27.52
N ASP A 66 4.18 -9.77 -27.11
CA ASP A 66 4.97 -8.54 -26.92
C ASP A 66 5.85 -8.23 -28.14
N SER A 67 5.23 -7.68 -29.19
CA SER A 67 5.91 -7.48 -30.47
C SER A 67 7.08 -6.48 -30.38
N GLY A 68 7.16 -5.70 -29.30
CA GLY A 68 8.14 -4.63 -29.08
C GLY A 68 7.88 -3.36 -29.90
N GLU A 69 6.77 -3.30 -30.64
CA GLU A 69 6.32 -2.09 -31.35
C GLU A 69 5.91 -0.98 -30.36
N THR A 70 6.09 0.28 -30.76
CA THR A 70 5.60 1.40 -29.94
C THR A 70 4.09 1.52 -30.10
N LEU A 71 3.35 1.46 -28.99
CA LEU A 71 1.93 1.76 -28.96
C LEU A 71 1.68 3.28 -28.96
N ASP A 72 0.66 3.72 -29.69
CA ASP A 72 0.16 5.09 -29.64
C ASP A 72 -0.74 5.28 -28.41
N LEU A 73 -0.15 5.81 -27.33
CA LEU A 73 -0.82 6.03 -26.06
C LEU A 73 -1.09 7.52 -25.81
N ASP A 74 -2.22 7.84 -25.19
CA ASP A 74 -2.44 9.18 -24.64
C ASP A 74 -1.62 9.47 -23.38
N SER A 75 -1.73 10.69 -22.85
CA SER A 75 -0.98 11.10 -21.65
C SER A 75 -1.32 10.26 -20.42
N SER A 76 -2.55 9.76 -20.36
CA SER A 76 -3.04 8.85 -19.32
C SER A 76 -2.61 7.41 -19.56
N GLY A 77 -2.16 7.05 -20.76
CA GLY A 77 -1.70 5.70 -21.11
C GLY A 77 -2.73 4.86 -21.85
N TRP A 78 -3.85 5.44 -22.30
CA TRP A 78 -4.87 4.73 -23.07
C TRP A 78 -4.47 4.58 -24.54
N VAL A 79 -4.85 3.45 -25.15
CA VAL A 79 -4.46 3.08 -26.51
C VAL A 79 -5.34 3.82 -27.53
N ARG A 80 -4.78 4.87 -28.15
CA ARG A 80 -5.47 5.67 -29.16
C ARG A 80 -5.64 4.94 -30.49
N SER A 81 -4.59 4.25 -30.91
CA SER A 81 -4.58 3.48 -32.16
C SER A 81 -3.69 2.25 -32.07
N LEU A 82 -3.94 1.27 -32.94
CA LEU A 82 -3.20 0.00 -32.99
C LEU A 82 -2.18 0.00 -34.13
N PRO A 83 -1.05 -0.71 -33.99
CA PRO A 83 -0.17 -1.04 -35.11
C PRO A 83 -0.92 -1.75 -36.24
N SER A 84 -0.41 -1.68 -37.48
CA SER A 84 -1.05 -2.32 -38.63
C SER A 84 -1.18 -3.84 -38.44
N ASN A 85 -2.41 -4.36 -38.41
CA ASN A 85 -2.74 -5.76 -38.07
C ASN A 85 -2.29 -6.19 -36.66
N GLY A 86 -2.10 -5.22 -35.75
CA GLY A 86 -1.70 -5.45 -34.36
C GLY A 86 -2.87 -5.35 -33.38
N ALA A 87 -2.55 -5.59 -32.12
CA ALA A 87 -3.43 -5.40 -30.97
C ALA A 87 -2.63 -4.83 -29.80
N ALA A 88 -3.32 -4.41 -28.74
CA ALA A 88 -2.70 -4.03 -27.48
C ALA A 88 -3.24 -4.90 -26.36
N SER A 89 -2.37 -5.35 -25.46
CA SER A 89 -2.75 -6.23 -24.36
C SER A 89 -2.28 -5.72 -23.02
N THR A 90 -3.00 -6.13 -21.99
CA THR A 90 -2.63 -5.93 -20.59
C THR A 90 -2.95 -7.17 -19.77
N LEU A 91 -2.34 -7.26 -18.59
CA LEU A 91 -2.45 -8.38 -17.66
C LEU A 91 -2.86 -7.90 -16.28
N MET A 92 -3.64 -8.71 -15.60
CA MET A 92 -4.04 -8.49 -14.20
C MET A 92 -3.99 -9.83 -13.45
N MET A 93 -3.70 -9.78 -12.14
CA MET A 93 -3.76 -10.92 -11.21
C MET A 93 -2.89 -12.12 -11.63
N ARG A 94 -1.70 -11.84 -12.17
CA ARG A 94 -0.72 -12.81 -12.64
C ARG A 94 -0.02 -13.54 -11.50
N ASP A 95 0.15 -14.84 -11.67
CA ASP A 95 0.94 -15.70 -10.79
C ASP A 95 0.45 -15.70 -9.33
N MET A 96 -0.87 -15.61 -9.13
CA MET A 96 -1.54 -15.50 -7.84
C MET A 96 -2.45 -16.70 -7.53
N PRO A 97 -1.89 -17.91 -7.29
CA PRO A 97 -2.70 -19.11 -7.11
C PRO A 97 -3.59 -19.03 -5.87
N ASN A 98 -4.91 -19.14 -6.07
CA ASN A 98 -5.93 -19.11 -5.02
C ASN A 98 -5.98 -17.80 -4.20
N ILE A 99 -5.60 -16.66 -4.79
CA ILE A 99 -5.62 -15.35 -4.12
C ILE A 99 -6.74 -14.45 -4.66
N TYR A 100 -6.91 -14.33 -5.98
CA TYR A 100 -7.99 -13.52 -6.55
C TYR A 100 -9.31 -14.28 -6.58
N ARG A 101 -10.44 -13.56 -6.48
CA ARG A 101 -11.77 -14.19 -6.41
C ARG A 101 -12.19 -14.77 -7.77
N PRO A 102 -12.59 -16.06 -7.84
CA PRO A 102 -13.30 -16.57 -9.01
C PRO A 102 -14.74 -16.05 -9.00
N GLY A 103 -15.35 -15.89 -10.17
CA GLY A 103 -16.71 -15.36 -10.23
C GLY A 103 -16.95 -14.50 -11.44
N ARG A 104 -18.04 -13.73 -11.38
CA ARG A 104 -18.42 -12.77 -12.41
C ARG A 104 -17.75 -11.44 -12.13
N TYR A 105 -17.25 -10.82 -13.19
CA TYR A 105 -16.71 -9.47 -13.15
C TYR A 105 -17.42 -8.61 -14.20
N VAL A 106 -17.63 -7.36 -13.85
CA VAL A 106 -18.19 -6.34 -14.74
C VAL A 106 -17.06 -5.44 -15.24
N VAL A 107 -16.99 -5.26 -16.56
CA VAL A 107 -15.98 -4.45 -17.23
C VAL A 107 -16.67 -3.25 -17.87
N PHE A 108 -16.49 -2.06 -17.30
CA PHE A 108 -16.95 -0.82 -17.90
C PHE A 108 -15.85 -0.21 -18.76
N TYR A 109 -16.23 0.41 -19.88
CA TYR A 109 -15.30 1.16 -20.72
C TYR A 109 -16.02 2.23 -21.53
N GLU A 110 -15.30 3.28 -21.90
CA GLU A 110 -15.74 4.25 -22.90
C GLU A 110 -15.11 3.95 -24.26
N GLY A 111 -15.72 4.47 -25.32
CA GLY A 111 -15.16 4.44 -26.67
C GLY A 111 -15.65 3.29 -27.54
N THR A 112 -15.27 3.35 -28.82
CA THR A 112 -15.64 2.37 -29.83
C THR A 112 -14.49 1.44 -30.14
N GLY A 113 -14.76 0.13 -30.17
CA GLY A 113 -13.76 -0.88 -30.45
C GLY A 113 -14.18 -2.27 -30.00
N THR A 114 -13.20 -3.17 -29.88
CA THR A 114 -13.41 -4.56 -29.50
C THR A 114 -12.42 -4.98 -28.41
N LEU A 115 -12.97 -5.48 -27.30
CA LEU A 115 -12.24 -6.12 -26.22
C LEU A 115 -12.37 -7.65 -26.32
N GLU A 116 -11.24 -8.32 -26.17
CA GLU A 116 -11.13 -9.77 -26.04
C GLU A 116 -10.51 -10.13 -24.70
N TYR A 117 -10.94 -11.26 -24.13
CA TYR A 117 -10.51 -11.75 -22.83
C TYR A 117 -9.95 -13.16 -22.94
N GLY A 118 -8.95 -13.47 -22.14
CA GLY A 118 -8.33 -14.79 -22.11
C GLY A 118 -7.71 -15.13 -20.76
N PHE A 119 -6.86 -16.15 -20.77
CA PHE A 119 -6.41 -16.84 -19.56
C PHE A 119 -7.60 -17.37 -18.77
N ASP A 120 -7.79 -16.89 -17.55
CA ASP A 120 -8.86 -17.37 -16.68
C ASP A 120 -10.19 -16.66 -16.94
N ALA A 121 -10.21 -15.60 -17.75
CA ALA A 121 -11.41 -14.84 -18.10
C ALA A 121 -12.04 -15.30 -19.42
N LYS A 122 -13.38 -15.38 -19.43
CA LYS A 122 -14.20 -15.61 -20.62
C LYS A 122 -15.37 -14.64 -20.65
N LYS A 123 -15.55 -13.94 -21.78
CA LYS A 123 -16.69 -13.04 -21.99
C LYS A 123 -18.01 -13.81 -22.05
N ILE A 124 -19.05 -13.23 -21.46
CA ILE A 124 -20.44 -13.70 -21.53
C ILE A 124 -21.19 -12.79 -22.51
N ASP A 125 -21.13 -13.11 -23.80
CA ASP A 125 -21.63 -12.22 -24.88
C ASP A 125 -23.11 -11.85 -24.71
N ARG A 126 -23.95 -12.78 -24.25
CA ARG A 126 -25.40 -12.55 -24.11
C ARG A 126 -25.77 -11.52 -23.03
N GLU A 127 -24.85 -11.19 -22.14
CA GLU A 127 -25.01 -10.24 -21.04
C GLU A 127 -24.13 -8.99 -21.22
N SER A 128 -23.35 -8.96 -22.30
CA SER A 128 -22.45 -7.85 -22.63
C SER A 128 -23.11 -6.92 -23.65
N PHE A 129 -22.87 -5.62 -23.52
CA PHE A 129 -23.34 -4.59 -24.43
C PHE A 129 -22.27 -3.52 -24.62
N LEU A 130 -22.49 -2.58 -25.54
CA LEU A 130 -21.51 -1.53 -25.83
C LEU A 130 -21.21 -0.72 -24.55
N GLY A 131 -19.92 -0.67 -24.17
CA GLY A 131 -19.45 0.03 -22.97
C GLY A 131 -19.52 -0.78 -21.67
N SER A 132 -20.05 -2.01 -21.70
CA SER A 132 -20.12 -2.88 -20.52
C SER A 132 -20.06 -4.35 -20.91
N ASP A 133 -18.97 -5.03 -20.55
CA ASP A 133 -18.83 -6.47 -20.74
C ASP A 133 -18.98 -7.21 -19.41
N ILE A 134 -19.55 -8.41 -19.46
CA ILE A 134 -19.55 -9.36 -18.34
C ILE A 134 -18.56 -10.47 -18.65
N ILE A 135 -17.66 -10.76 -17.72
CA ILE A 135 -16.69 -11.85 -17.84
C ILE A 135 -16.84 -12.84 -16.69
N GLN A 136 -16.72 -14.13 -16.99
CA GLN A 136 -16.56 -15.20 -16.01
C GLN A 136 -15.07 -15.47 -15.82
N VAL A 137 -14.60 -15.46 -14.57
CA VAL A 137 -13.21 -15.78 -14.21
C VAL A 137 -13.17 -17.11 -13.44
N ASP A 138 -12.31 -18.04 -13.89
CA ASP A 138 -12.03 -19.33 -13.24
C ASP A 138 -10.56 -19.38 -12.78
N GLN A 139 -10.31 -19.36 -11.47
CA GLN A 139 -8.95 -19.27 -10.93
C GLN A 139 -8.10 -20.56 -11.05
N ALA A 140 -8.61 -21.62 -11.67
CA ALA A 140 -7.97 -22.94 -11.68
C ALA A 140 -6.53 -22.93 -12.24
N SER A 141 -6.20 -22.03 -13.17
CA SER A 141 -4.86 -21.97 -13.77
C SER A 141 -3.91 -20.96 -13.12
N ALA A 142 -4.38 -20.15 -12.16
CA ALA A 142 -3.62 -19.06 -11.53
C ALA A 142 -3.00 -18.06 -12.53
N ASN A 143 -3.61 -17.93 -13.72
CA ASN A 143 -3.10 -17.13 -14.82
C ASN A 143 -3.70 -15.72 -14.87
N GLY A 144 -4.70 -15.44 -14.03
CA GLY A 144 -5.34 -14.13 -13.96
C GLY A 144 -6.05 -13.76 -15.26
N ILE A 145 -6.20 -12.47 -15.50
CA ILE A 145 -6.96 -11.94 -16.64
C ILE A 145 -6.01 -11.42 -17.70
N TYR A 146 -6.18 -11.91 -18.93
CA TYR A 146 -5.61 -11.30 -20.13
C TYR A 146 -6.69 -10.47 -20.82
N LEU A 147 -6.44 -9.19 -21.03
CA LEU A 147 -7.32 -8.29 -21.76
C LEU A 147 -6.61 -7.79 -23.01
N LYS A 148 -7.30 -7.80 -24.14
CA LYS A 148 -6.75 -7.43 -25.45
C LYS A 148 -7.71 -6.51 -26.20
N ILE A 149 -7.20 -5.39 -26.67
CA ILE A 149 -7.87 -4.48 -27.60
C ILE A 149 -7.51 -4.92 -29.02
N THR A 150 -8.49 -5.40 -29.79
CA THR A 150 -8.32 -5.78 -31.21
C THR A 150 -8.86 -4.74 -32.19
N ALA A 151 -9.66 -3.79 -31.71
CA ALA A 151 -10.03 -2.58 -32.44
C ALA A 151 -10.23 -1.44 -31.44
N THR A 152 -9.84 -0.23 -31.80
CA THR A 152 -10.08 1.01 -31.03
C THR A 152 -10.18 2.17 -32.01
N ASP A 153 -11.20 3.03 -31.84
CA ASP A 153 -11.56 4.11 -32.77
C ASP A 153 -11.55 3.68 -34.27
N PRO A 154 -12.29 2.62 -34.65
CA PRO A 154 -12.25 2.06 -36.01
C PRO A 154 -12.72 3.04 -37.11
N HIS A 155 -13.36 4.14 -36.71
CA HIS A 155 -13.85 5.18 -37.60
C HIS A 155 -12.99 6.46 -37.59
N HIS A 156 -11.88 6.48 -36.85
CA HIS A 156 -10.94 7.61 -36.76
C HIS A 156 -11.62 8.92 -36.34
N THR A 157 -12.50 8.83 -35.34
CA THR A 157 -13.30 9.92 -34.78
C THR A 157 -12.66 10.54 -33.53
N GLY A 158 -11.64 9.89 -32.96
CA GLY A 158 -11.08 10.18 -31.65
C GLY A 158 -11.77 9.44 -30.51
N ASP A 159 -12.78 8.61 -30.78
CA ASP A 159 -13.51 7.86 -29.75
C ASP A 159 -12.89 6.47 -29.50
N TYR A 160 -11.64 6.47 -29.04
CA TYR A 160 -10.87 5.28 -28.71
C TYR A 160 -11.27 4.71 -27.33
N ILE A 161 -11.05 3.40 -27.16
CA ILE A 161 -11.30 2.70 -25.91
C ILE A 161 -10.45 3.28 -24.78
N ARG A 162 -11.10 3.67 -23.69
CA ARG A 162 -10.48 4.28 -22.50
C ARG A 162 -11.37 4.10 -21.28
N ASN A 163 -10.89 4.55 -20.12
CA ASN A 163 -11.62 4.49 -18.84
C ASN A 163 -12.14 3.08 -18.56
N ILE A 164 -11.27 2.08 -18.77
CA ILE A 164 -11.60 0.69 -18.46
C ILE A 164 -11.56 0.52 -16.94
N HIS A 165 -12.66 0.01 -16.39
CA HIS A 165 -12.82 -0.34 -14.98
C HIS A 165 -13.27 -1.79 -14.88
N ILE A 166 -12.68 -2.57 -13.98
CA ILE A 166 -13.04 -3.99 -13.82
C ILE A 166 -13.30 -4.27 -12.35
N TYR A 167 -14.52 -4.71 -12.05
CA TYR A 167 -15.01 -4.97 -10.70
C TYR A 167 -15.46 -6.41 -10.55
N HIS A 168 -15.21 -7.03 -9.40
CA HIS A 168 -15.94 -8.23 -9.03
C HIS A 168 -17.42 -7.85 -8.81
N GLU A 169 -18.36 -8.66 -9.31
CA GLU A 169 -19.80 -8.32 -9.26
C GLU A 169 -20.30 -8.07 -7.83
N ASP A 170 -19.82 -8.86 -6.86
CA ASP A 170 -20.15 -8.68 -5.42
C ASP A 170 -19.66 -7.36 -4.81
N ASP A 171 -18.73 -6.64 -5.47
CA ASP A 171 -18.22 -5.36 -4.99
C ASP A 171 -18.95 -4.14 -5.58
N LEU A 172 -19.88 -4.34 -6.52
CA LEU A 172 -20.61 -3.22 -7.13
C LEU A 172 -21.27 -2.29 -6.10
N PRO A 173 -21.88 -2.79 -4.99
CA PRO A 173 -22.39 -1.90 -3.94
C PRO A 173 -21.31 -1.00 -3.32
N LEU A 174 -20.06 -1.48 -3.21
CA LEU A 174 -18.94 -0.67 -2.71
C LEU A 174 -18.57 0.44 -3.70
N VAL A 175 -18.58 0.12 -4.99
CA VAL A 175 -18.31 1.08 -6.07
C VAL A 175 -19.37 2.17 -6.11
N GLU A 176 -20.65 1.81 -5.96
CA GLU A 176 -21.78 2.74 -5.91
C GLU A 176 -21.68 3.70 -4.71
N LEU A 177 -21.21 3.19 -3.56
CA LEU A 177 -20.86 3.99 -2.38
C LEU A 177 -19.59 4.84 -2.56
N GLY A 178 -18.89 4.71 -3.68
CA GLY A 178 -17.68 5.47 -4.03
C GLY A 178 -16.40 4.96 -3.36
N LEU A 179 -16.42 3.76 -2.78
CA LEU A 179 -15.23 3.16 -2.18
C LEU A 179 -14.23 2.73 -3.24
N LYS A 180 -12.95 2.84 -2.91
CA LYS A 180 -11.83 2.54 -3.82
C LYS A 180 -11.02 1.33 -3.39
N PHE A 181 -10.90 1.13 -2.08
CA PHE A 181 -9.99 0.15 -1.53
C PHE A 181 -10.71 -1.15 -1.20
N ASN A 182 -10.02 -2.25 -1.44
CA ASN A 182 -10.50 -3.57 -1.09
C ASN A 182 -10.66 -3.67 0.45
N PRO A 183 -11.86 -3.97 0.97
CA PRO A 183 -12.08 -4.06 2.41
C PRO A 183 -11.18 -5.09 3.11
N GLU A 184 -10.80 -6.18 2.44
CA GLU A 184 -9.86 -7.16 2.99
C GLU A 184 -8.47 -6.57 3.20
N PHE A 185 -8.01 -5.73 2.27
CA PHE A 185 -6.74 -5.00 2.40
C PHE A 185 -6.81 -4.00 3.56
N ILE A 186 -7.89 -3.23 3.67
CA ILE A 186 -8.11 -2.30 4.79
C ILE A 186 -7.99 -3.02 6.14
N GLN A 187 -8.52 -4.23 6.26
CA GLN A 187 -8.39 -5.02 7.50
C GLN A 187 -6.95 -5.37 7.87
N LYS A 188 -6.03 -5.47 6.90
CA LYS A 188 -4.63 -5.81 7.17
C LYS A 188 -3.80 -4.63 7.62
N VAL A 189 -4.19 -3.42 7.23
CA VAL A 189 -3.38 -2.21 7.46
C VAL A 189 -3.95 -1.26 8.53
N LYS A 190 -5.23 -1.38 8.87
CA LYS A 190 -5.94 -0.48 9.80
C LYS A 190 -5.36 -0.35 11.22
N ASP A 191 -4.65 -1.37 11.69
CA ASP A 191 -4.09 -1.42 13.05
C ASP A 191 -2.72 -0.71 13.14
N PHE A 192 -2.14 -0.36 11.99
CA PHE A 192 -0.90 0.40 11.94
C PHE A 192 -1.18 1.90 12.05
N GLY A 193 -0.27 2.62 12.74
CA GLY A 193 -0.37 4.05 12.98
C GLY A 193 0.24 4.92 11.89
N THR A 194 0.97 4.32 10.95
CA THR A 194 1.55 5.00 9.78
C THR A 194 1.55 4.07 8.57
N LEU A 195 1.20 4.58 7.39
CA LEU A 195 1.35 3.89 6.10
C LEU A 195 2.46 4.55 5.31
N ARG A 196 3.54 3.83 5.01
CA ARG A 196 4.63 4.33 4.15
C ARG A 196 4.37 3.96 2.70
N PHE A 197 4.23 4.98 1.85
CA PHE A 197 3.82 4.85 0.45
C PHE A 197 4.99 4.72 -0.54
N MET A 198 6.21 4.41 -0.08
CA MET A 198 7.42 4.49 -0.93
C MET A 198 7.31 3.69 -2.24
N ASP A 199 6.82 2.45 -2.17
CA ASP A 199 6.63 1.58 -3.35
C ASP A 199 5.39 1.99 -4.16
N TRP A 200 4.30 2.39 -3.50
CA TRP A 200 3.13 2.95 -4.20
C TRP A 200 3.50 4.21 -5.00
N MET A 201 4.36 5.07 -4.48
CA MET A 201 4.86 6.26 -5.17
C MET A 201 5.87 5.94 -6.28
N ASN A 202 6.31 4.68 -6.41
CA ASN A 202 7.38 4.25 -7.30
C ASN A 202 8.63 5.13 -7.15
N THR A 203 9.07 5.32 -5.90
CA THR A 203 10.07 6.36 -5.58
C THR A 203 11.48 6.03 -6.08
N ASN A 204 11.88 4.76 -5.96
CA ASN A 204 13.20 4.30 -6.37
C ASN A 204 13.36 4.45 -7.89
N GLY A 205 14.34 5.25 -8.33
CA GLY A 205 14.53 5.52 -9.75
C GLY A 205 13.39 6.31 -10.41
N SER A 206 12.52 6.96 -9.62
CA SER A 206 11.39 7.74 -10.14
C SER A 206 11.86 8.79 -11.14
N PRO A 207 11.26 8.86 -12.35
CA PRO A 207 11.58 9.90 -13.33
C PRO A 207 10.83 11.21 -13.07
N GLN A 208 9.94 11.26 -12.06
CA GLN A 208 9.12 12.43 -11.78
C GLN A 208 9.97 13.61 -11.30
N LYS A 209 9.77 14.77 -11.90
CA LYS A 209 10.49 16.01 -11.59
C LYS A 209 9.54 17.18 -11.36
N ASP A 210 8.67 17.44 -12.32
CA ASP A 210 7.74 18.57 -12.33
C ASP A 210 6.33 18.10 -11.96
N TRP A 211 5.47 18.99 -11.44
CA TRP A 211 4.12 18.63 -10.96
C TRP A 211 3.28 17.87 -12.00
N THR A 212 3.49 18.17 -13.29
CA THR A 212 2.81 17.51 -14.41
C THR A 212 3.25 16.06 -14.65
N ASP A 213 4.38 15.62 -14.10
CA ASP A 213 4.90 14.26 -14.28
C ASP A 213 4.18 13.23 -13.41
N ARG A 214 3.49 13.70 -12.35
CA ARG A 214 2.86 12.86 -11.33
C ARG A 214 1.80 11.91 -11.91
N PRO A 215 1.53 10.78 -11.24
CA PRO A 215 0.34 9.99 -11.51
C PRO A 215 -0.95 10.75 -11.16
N THR A 216 -2.01 10.50 -11.90
CA THR A 216 -3.36 11.02 -11.68
C THR A 216 -4.38 9.87 -11.65
N LEU A 217 -5.56 10.10 -11.07
CA LEU A 217 -6.63 9.09 -11.06
C LEU A 217 -7.07 8.65 -12.47
N ASN A 218 -6.80 9.46 -13.50
CA ASN A 218 -7.15 9.18 -14.89
C ASN A 218 -6.09 8.34 -15.62
N ASP A 219 -4.93 8.06 -15.02
CA ASP A 219 -3.94 7.18 -15.63
C ASP A 219 -4.52 5.77 -15.76
N SER A 220 -4.28 5.13 -16.91
CA SER A 220 -4.84 3.81 -17.24
C SER A 220 -4.38 2.71 -16.28
N THR A 221 -3.22 2.89 -15.63
CA THR A 221 -2.68 1.98 -14.64
C THR A 221 -1.73 2.72 -13.71
N TRP A 222 -1.71 2.34 -12.44
CA TRP A 222 -0.81 2.91 -11.43
C TRP A 222 0.56 2.22 -11.42
N THR A 223 0.73 1.14 -12.19
CA THR A 223 2.02 0.44 -12.32
C THR A 223 3.06 1.21 -13.14
N ARG A 224 2.63 2.22 -13.92
CA ARG A 224 3.52 3.04 -14.77
C ARG A 224 4.25 4.11 -13.97
N LYS A 225 3.51 4.90 -13.21
CA LYS A 225 3.98 6.13 -12.54
C LYS A 225 3.87 6.07 -11.01
N GLY A 226 3.27 5.02 -10.45
CA GLY A 226 2.86 4.94 -9.05
C GLY A 226 1.40 5.34 -8.85
N ALA A 227 0.92 5.16 -7.62
CA ALA A 227 -0.40 5.56 -7.17
C ALA A 227 -0.53 7.10 -7.09
N PRO A 228 -1.68 7.66 -7.51
CA PRO A 228 -1.96 9.10 -7.37
C PRO A 228 -1.98 9.57 -5.92
N LEU A 229 -1.56 10.82 -5.69
CA LEU A 229 -1.62 11.47 -4.38
C LEU A 229 -3.03 11.45 -3.79
N GLU A 230 -4.02 11.67 -4.65
CA GLU A 230 -5.42 11.66 -4.30
C GLU A 230 -5.85 10.32 -3.69
N ALA A 231 -5.33 9.19 -4.21
CA ALA A 231 -5.61 7.87 -3.67
C ALA A 231 -4.88 7.63 -2.33
N MET A 232 -3.62 8.05 -2.20
CA MET A 232 -2.87 7.86 -0.96
C MET A 232 -3.48 8.65 0.22
N VAL A 233 -3.94 9.89 -0.03
CA VAL A 233 -4.66 10.68 0.99
C VAL A 233 -6.02 10.06 1.31
N ALA A 234 -6.74 9.56 0.30
CA ALA A 234 -8.00 8.87 0.53
C ALA A 234 -7.83 7.63 1.42
N LEU A 235 -6.80 6.81 1.17
CA LEU A 235 -6.50 5.64 2.02
C LEU A 235 -6.19 6.07 3.45
N ALA A 236 -5.33 7.07 3.62
CA ALA A 236 -4.95 7.58 4.94
C ALA A 236 -6.17 8.07 5.74
N ASN A 237 -7.09 8.78 5.09
CA ASN A 237 -8.32 9.24 5.72
C ASN A 237 -9.25 8.07 6.07
N GLU A 238 -9.44 7.11 5.15
CA GLU A 238 -10.30 5.95 5.33
C GLU A 238 -9.80 5.04 6.48
N THR A 239 -8.49 4.84 6.60
CA THR A 239 -7.92 4.02 7.68
C THR A 239 -7.69 4.81 8.97
N GLY A 240 -7.79 6.14 8.93
CA GLY A 240 -7.41 7.02 10.03
C GLY A 240 -5.92 6.88 10.38
N THR A 241 -5.06 6.69 9.38
CA THR A 241 -3.64 6.40 9.54
C THR A 241 -2.77 7.49 8.93
N SER A 242 -1.77 7.97 9.67
CA SER A 242 -0.85 9.01 9.18
C SER A 242 -0.09 8.52 7.93
N PRO A 243 -0.11 9.25 6.80
CA PRO A 243 0.66 8.89 5.62
C PRO A 243 2.14 9.26 5.78
N TRP A 244 3.04 8.41 5.27
CA TRP A 244 4.46 8.71 5.08
C TRP A 244 4.79 8.74 3.58
N PHE A 245 5.04 9.95 3.09
CA PHE A 245 5.40 10.25 1.71
C PHE A 245 6.91 10.34 1.50
N THR A 246 7.38 9.78 0.39
CA THR A 246 8.80 9.78 0.00
C THR A 246 8.94 10.56 -1.31
N MET A 247 9.45 11.80 -1.26
CA MET A 247 9.50 12.66 -2.45
C MET A 247 10.45 12.10 -3.52
N PRO A 248 10.12 12.17 -4.82
CA PRO A 248 11.04 11.80 -5.89
C PRO A 248 12.36 12.56 -5.81
N HIS A 249 13.47 11.89 -6.10
CA HIS A 249 14.82 12.46 -6.00
C HIS A 249 15.12 13.58 -7.01
N GLN A 250 14.25 13.82 -7.99
CA GLN A 250 14.38 14.94 -8.92
C GLN A 250 13.31 16.01 -8.71
N ALA A 251 12.41 15.84 -7.73
CA ALA A 251 11.28 16.72 -7.50
C ALA A 251 11.74 18.19 -7.31
N THR A 252 11.15 19.08 -8.12
CA THR A 252 11.35 20.52 -7.99
C THR A 252 10.66 21.07 -6.75
N ASP A 253 11.02 22.29 -6.35
CA ASP A 253 10.35 22.98 -5.23
C ASP A 253 8.85 23.15 -5.50
N ASP A 254 8.48 23.43 -6.76
CA ASP A 254 7.10 23.53 -7.20
C ASP A 254 6.36 22.19 -7.05
N TYR A 255 6.97 21.06 -7.44
CA TYR A 255 6.38 19.74 -7.22
C TYR A 255 6.09 19.52 -5.72
N ILE A 256 7.09 19.77 -4.87
CA ILE A 256 7.01 19.53 -3.43
C ILE A 256 5.95 20.44 -2.79
N ALA A 257 5.89 21.71 -3.18
CA ALA A 257 4.91 22.67 -2.66
C ALA A 257 3.47 22.31 -3.04
N HIS A 258 3.22 21.91 -4.30
CA HIS A 258 1.88 21.49 -4.73
C HIS A 258 1.45 20.17 -4.06
N PHE A 259 2.37 19.23 -3.88
CA PHE A 259 2.13 17.99 -3.14
C PHE A 259 1.74 18.30 -1.69
N ALA A 260 2.55 19.12 -1.01
CA ALA A 260 2.29 19.53 0.37
C ALA A 260 0.95 20.28 0.52
N ALA A 261 0.62 21.16 -0.42
CA ALA A 261 -0.63 21.92 -0.40
C ALA A 261 -1.86 21.00 -0.52
N TYR A 262 -1.82 20.04 -1.46
CA TYR A 262 -2.91 19.07 -1.58
C TYR A 262 -3.09 18.27 -0.28
N VAL A 263 -1.99 17.79 0.33
CA VAL A 263 -2.06 17.04 1.60
C VAL A 263 -2.61 17.91 2.73
N ARG A 264 -2.16 19.16 2.88
CA ARG A 264 -2.70 20.09 3.89
C ARG A 264 -4.23 20.21 3.76
N ASP A 265 -4.70 20.39 2.53
CA ASP A 265 -6.09 20.71 2.23
C ASP A 265 -7.04 19.50 2.30
N HIS A 266 -6.53 18.28 2.10
CA HIS A 266 -7.37 17.07 1.96
C HIS A 266 -7.10 15.96 2.97
N LEU A 267 -5.95 15.95 3.66
CA LEU A 267 -5.69 15.00 4.74
C LEU A 267 -6.51 15.40 5.97
N ASP A 268 -7.12 14.42 6.66
CA ASP A 268 -7.83 14.64 7.92
C ASP A 268 -6.95 15.49 8.86
N PRO A 269 -7.47 16.63 9.37
CA PRO A 269 -6.72 17.55 10.23
C PRO A 269 -6.19 16.89 11.52
N LYS A 270 -6.73 15.74 11.93
CA LYS A 270 -6.24 14.96 13.06
C LYS A 270 -4.98 14.14 12.73
N LEU A 271 -4.73 13.86 11.45
CA LEU A 271 -3.58 13.09 10.99
C LEU A 271 -2.35 13.96 10.74
N LYS A 272 -1.19 13.33 10.85
CA LYS A 272 0.11 13.92 10.52
C LYS A 272 0.61 13.42 9.16
N ALA A 273 1.30 14.28 8.43
CA ALA A 273 2.01 13.93 7.21
C ALA A 273 3.50 13.72 7.53
N TYR A 274 3.95 12.48 7.43
CA TYR A 274 5.36 12.10 7.50
C TYR A 274 6.00 12.30 6.12
N VAL A 275 7.15 12.95 6.08
CA VAL A 275 7.77 13.34 4.81
C VAL A 275 9.28 13.13 4.86
N GLU A 276 9.80 12.44 3.86
CA GLU A 276 11.23 12.36 3.59
C GLU A 276 11.53 12.73 2.13
N TYR A 277 12.75 13.21 1.89
CA TYR A 277 13.25 13.42 0.53
C TYR A 277 13.96 12.17 0.03
N SER A 278 13.42 11.51 -0.98
CA SER A 278 13.95 10.30 -1.61
C SER A 278 14.15 9.10 -0.68
N ASN A 279 14.22 7.90 -1.27
CA ASN A 279 14.57 6.67 -0.57
C ASN A 279 16.07 6.38 -0.71
N GLU A 280 16.71 5.92 0.37
CA GLU A 280 18.09 5.39 0.40
C GLU A 280 19.09 6.08 -0.55
N VAL A 281 19.24 7.40 -0.46
CA VAL A 281 20.19 8.13 -1.31
C VAL A 281 21.62 7.63 -1.13
N TRP A 282 21.90 6.95 -0.01
CA TRP A 282 23.17 6.28 0.26
C TRP A 282 23.45 5.02 -0.56
N ASN A 283 22.44 4.43 -1.18
CA ASN A 283 22.53 3.14 -1.84
C ASN A 283 22.91 3.31 -3.32
N TRP A 284 24.14 2.93 -3.66
CA TRP A 284 24.70 3.03 -5.02
C TRP A 284 23.97 2.19 -6.08
N GLN A 285 23.11 1.25 -5.68
CA GLN A 285 22.25 0.51 -6.61
C GLN A 285 21.18 1.42 -7.24
N PHE A 286 20.85 2.53 -6.59
CA PHE A 286 19.76 3.38 -7.04
C PHE A 286 20.23 4.65 -7.77
N PRO A 287 19.50 5.10 -8.81
CA PRO A 287 19.82 6.32 -9.56
C PRO A 287 19.92 7.58 -8.69
N GLN A 288 19.14 7.67 -7.61
CA GLN A 288 19.15 8.84 -6.72
C GLN A 288 20.50 9.10 -6.03
N ALA A 289 21.29 8.06 -5.74
CA ALA A 289 22.64 8.21 -5.18
C ALA A 289 23.57 8.94 -6.17
N HIS A 290 23.53 8.48 -7.44
CA HIS A 290 24.31 9.09 -8.53
C HIS A 290 23.82 10.50 -8.83
N TYR A 291 22.51 10.74 -8.79
CA TYR A 291 21.96 12.08 -8.93
C TYR A 291 22.50 13.03 -7.85
N ALA A 292 22.50 12.63 -6.58
CA ALA A 292 23.05 13.44 -5.50
C ALA A 292 24.55 13.75 -5.69
N VAL A 293 25.33 12.81 -6.26
CA VAL A 293 26.73 13.06 -6.65
C VAL A 293 26.83 14.15 -7.71
N GLU A 294 26.06 14.04 -8.78
CA GLU A 294 26.10 15.03 -9.87
C GLU A 294 25.64 16.42 -9.41
N GLN A 295 24.63 16.48 -8.53
CA GLN A 295 24.18 17.75 -7.96
C GLN A 295 25.22 18.36 -7.00
N ALA A 296 25.88 17.55 -6.18
CA ALA A 296 26.96 18.01 -5.32
C ALA A 296 28.15 18.55 -6.13
N LYS A 297 28.54 17.86 -7.21
CA LYS A 297 29.57 18.34 -8.15
C LYS A 297 29.17 19.66 -8.80
N ALA A 298 27.95 19.77 -9.29
CA ALA A 298 27.45 20.98 -9.93
C ALA A 298 27.44 22.18 -8.96
N LYS A 299 27.11 21.94 -7.69
CA LYS A 299 27.01 23.00 -6.67
C LYS A 299 28.36 23.40 -6.06
N TRP A 300 29.22 22.44 -5.76
CA TRP A 300 30.43 22.66 -4.97
C TRP A 300 31.75 22.24 -5.65
N GLY A 301 31.68 21.73 -6.88
CA GLY A 301 32.83 21.22 -7.64
C GLY A 301 33.26 19.81 -7.25
N ASP A 302 34.14 19.23 -8.07
CA ASP A 302 34.53 17.81 -7.98
C ASP A 302 35.30 17.44 -6.70
N ASN A 303 35.97 18.40 -6.07
CA ASN A 303 36.85 18.16 -4.92
C ASN A 303 36.10 17.66 -3.67
N LEU A 304 34.78 17.86 -3.59
CA LEU A 304 33.96 17.48 -2.43
C LEU A 304 33.29 16.10 -2.55
N VAL A 305 33.34 15.46 -3.72
CA VAL A 305 32.73 14.13 -3.93
C VAL A 305 33.41 13.06 -3.05
N GLY A 306 34.74 13.15 -2.88
CA GLY A 306 35.51 12.28 -1.99
C GLY A 306 35.39 12.59 -0.49
N HIS A 307 34.70 13.68 -0.12
CA HIS A 307 34.50 14.14 1.26
C HIS A 307 33.02 14.08 1.67
N ALA A 308 32.30 13.05 1.19
CA ALA A 308 30.87 12.86 1.42
C ALA A 308 29.99 14.05 0.95
N GLY A 309 30.44 14.83 -0.04
CA GLY A 309 29.71 15.99 -0.55
C GLY A 309 28.31 15.66 -1.07
N TRP A 310 28.13 14.48 -1.66
CA TRP A 310 26.81 14.00 -2.11
C TRP A 310 25.83 13.76 -0.95
N MET A 311 26.32 13.35 0.23
CA MET A 311 25.49 13.23 1.44
C MET A 311 25.24 14.57 2.12
N GLN A 312 26.17 15.53 2.02
CA GLN A 312 25.90 16.91 2.41
C GLN A 312 24.83 17.54 1.52
N TRP A 313 24.87 17.25 0.21
CA TRP A 313 23.86 17.71 -0.73
C TRP A 313 22.50 17.08 -0.42
N TYR A 314 22.47 15.78 -0.13
CA TYR A 314 21.28 15.10 0.34
C TYR A 314 20.71 15.74 1.61
N GLY A 315 21.53 15.94 2.65
CA GLY A 315 21.10 16.59 3.90
C GLY A 315 20.50 17.98 3.67
N MET A 316 21.17 18.80 2.85
CA MET A 316 20.66 20.11 2.43
C MET A 316 19.32 20.00 1.70
N ARG A 317 19.19 19.09 0.73
CA ARG A 317 17.97 18.97 -0.08
C ARG A 317 16.80 18.42 0.73
N SER A 318 17.07 17.52 1.68
CA SER A 318 16.10 17.06 2.67
C SER A 318 15.62 18.22 3.55
N ALA A 319 16.52 19.10 4.01
CA ALA A 319 16.16 20.27 4.82
C ALA A 319 15.29 21.26 4.03
N GLN A 320 15.62 21.52 2.77
CA GLN A 320 14.79 22.33 1.87
C GLN A 320 13.40 21.74 1.68
N THR A 321 13.31 20.41 1.50
CA THR A 321 12.02 19.70 1.39
C THR A 321 11.19 19.90 2.65
N ALA A 322 11.79 19.68 3.84
CA ALA A 322 11.14 19.90 5.13
C ALA A 322 10.64 21.34 5.28
N ASP A 323 11.47 22.33 4.92
CA ASP A 323 11.13 23.75 5.01
C ASP A 323 9.98 24.12 4.06
N ILE A 324 9.95 23.60 2.83
CA ILE A 324 8.84 23.82 1.87
C ILE A 324 7.54 23.26 2.42
N TRP A 325 7.55 22.05 2.97
CA TRP A 325 6.36 21.43 3.56
C TRP A 325 5.85 22.23 4.76
N LYS A 326 6.73 22.57 5.72
CA LYS A 326 6.36 23.36 6.90
C LYS A 326 5.86 24.77 6.52
N ALA A 327 6.47 25.41 5.52
CA ALA A 327 6.01 26.69 5.01
C ALA A 327 4.63 26.60 4.35
N THR A 328 4.38 25.54 3.57
CA THR A 328 3.11 25.30 2.90
C THR A 328 1.98 25.04 3.89
N PHE A 329 2.24 24.30 4.97
CA PHE A 329 1.28 24.07 6.06
C PHE A 329 1.04 25.32 6.93
N GLY A 330 2.00 26.24 6.98
CA GLY A 330 1.83 27.53 7.67
C GLY A 330 1.50 27.37 9.16
N ALA A 331 0.30 27.77 9.55
CA ALA A 331 -0.18 27.65 10.93
C ALA A 331 -0.32 26.18 11.38
N GLU A 332 -0.47 25.25 10.44
CA GLU A 332 -0.64 23.82 10.68
C GLU A 332 0.65 23.02 10.58
N LYS A 333 1.82 23.68 10.55
CA LYS A 333 3.13 23.03 10.36
C LYS A 333 3.44 21.89 11.34
N ASP A 334 2.80 21.86 12.51
CA ASP A 334 2.97 20.81 13.52
C ASP A 334 2.32 19.46 13.08
N ARG A 335 1.51 19.49 12.01
CA ARG A 335 1.01 18.29 11.29
C ARG A 335 2.09 17.66 10.40
N VAL A 336 3.18 18.35 10.09
CA VAL A 336 4.28 17.81 9.28
C VAL A 336 5.32 17.17 10.21
N VAL A 337 5.70 15.93 9.93
CA VAL A 337 6.85 15.25 10.55
C VAL A 337 7.94 15.09 9.50
N SER A 338 8.96 15.94 9.57
CA SER A 338 10.07 15.95 8.61
C SER A 338 11.16 14.97 9.03
N ILE A 339 11.51 14.06 8.13
CA ILE A 339 12.42 12.94 8.38
C ILE A 339 13.66 13.05 7.49
N VAL A 340 14.81 12.70 8.06
CA VAL A 340 16.06 12.49 7.31
C VAL A 340 16.62 11.10 7.59
N THR A 341 17.18 10.47 6.56
CA THR A 341 17.47 9.03 6.56
C THR A 341 18.97 8.77 6.41
N THR A 342 19.51 7.79 7.15
CA THR A 342 20.88 7.28 6.95
C THR A 342 20.93 5.76 6.79
N GLN A 343 22.13 5.23 6.55
CA GLN A 343 22.42 3.81 6.52
C GLN A 343 22.82 3.32 7.93
N THR A 344 22.14 2.30 8.44
CA THR A 344 22.28 1.83 9.84
C THR A 344 23.67 1.31 10.20
N ALA A 345 24.29 0.54 9.32
CA ALA A 345 25.61 -0.07 9.54
C ALA A 345 26.79 0.90 9.29
N TRP A 346 26.61 1.95 8.51
CA TRP A 346 27.62 2.96 8.17
C TRP A 346 27.63 4.09 9.20
N LYS A 347 28.03 3.74 10.42
CA LYS A 347 28.18 4.69 11.54
C LYS A 347 29.07 5.87 11.16
N GLY A 348 28.60 7.09 11.38
CA GLY A 348 29.25 8.34 11.00
C GLY A 348 28.78 8.92 9.66
N LEU A 349 28.04 8.17 8.83
CA LEU A 349 27.47 8.70 7.58
C LEU A 349 26.42 9.78 7.85
N GLU A 350 25.78 9.74 9.00
CA GLU A 350 24.81 10.74 9.43
C GLU A 350 25.42 12.13 9.67
N ASP A 351 26.71 12.23 10.01
CA ASP A 351 27.37 13.50 10.31
C ASP A 351 27.34 14.49 9.14
N PRO A 352 27.80 14.13 7.91
CA PRO A 352 27.70 15.02 6.76
C PRO A 352 26.25 15.35 6.37
N ILE A 353 25.28 14.47 6.66
CA ILE A 353 23.84 14.70 6.38
C ILE A 353 23.26 15.74 7.34
N LEU A 354 23.55 15.62 8.64
CA LEU A 354 22.95 16.45 9.67
C LEU A 354 23.64 17.81 9.79
N ASN A 355 24.97 17.83 9.70
CA ASN A 355 25.76 19.05 9.89
C ASN A 355 26.01 19.83 8.60
N THR A 356 26.01 19.17 7.43
CA THR A 356 26.09 19.82 6.11
C THR A 356 27.14 20.95 6.01
N PRO A 357 28.41 20.71 6.33
CA PRO A 357 29.39 21.78 6.53
C PRO A 357 29.57 22.69 5.30
N SER A 358 29.46 22.18 4.08
CA SER A 358 29.55 23.00 2.85
C SER A 358 28.37 23.96 2.71
N TRP A 359 27.16 23.53 3.09
CA TRP A 359 25.96 24.38 3.11
C TRP A 359 26.03 25.43 4.24
N VAL A 360 26.56 25.05 5.40
CA VAL A 360 26.81 25.99 6.51
C VAL A 360 27.86 27.03 6.13
N ALA A 361 28.90 26.65 5.39
CA ALA A 361 29.91 27.59 4.89
C ALA A 361 29.33 28.64 3.92
N GLU A 362 28.20 28.35 3.27
CA GLU A 362 27.43 29.30 2.45
C GLU A 362 26.54 30.24 3.29
N GLY A 363 26.52 30.09 4.62
CA GLY A 363 25.78 30.96 5.55
C GLY A 363 24.43 30.41 6.01
N HIS A 364 24.11 29.15 5.71
CA HIS A 364 22.88 28.50 6.16
C HIS A 364 23.03 27.84 7.55
N ALA A 365 21.90 27.54 8.18
CA ALA A 365 21.89 26.71 9.39
C ALA A 365 22.20 25.24 9.02
N PRO A 366 22.73 24.42 9.95
CA PRO A 366 22.86 22.99 9.73
C PRO A 366 21.51 22.31 9.47
N ALA A 367 21.48 21.28 8.61
CA ALA A 367 20.27 20.60 8.15
C ALA A 367 19.43 19.99 9.26
N TRP A 368 20.06 19.48 10.32
CA TRP A 368 19.34 18.87 11.44
C TRP A 368 18.26 19.76 12.06
N LYS A 369 18.36 21.09 11.94
CA LYS A 369 17.37 22.03 12.47
C LYS A 369 16.02 22.01 11.75
N SER A 370 15.95 21.47 10.54
CA SER A 370 14.70 21.39 9.78
C SER A 370 13.91 20.09 10.08
N PHE A 371 14.55 19.10 10.70
CA PHE A 371 13.96 17.77 10.90
C PHE A 371 13.34 17.60 12.30
N ASP A 372 12.32 16.75 12.36
CA ASP A 372 11.68 16.30 13.62
C ASP A 372 12.13 14.88 13.97
N ALA A 373 12.59 14.13 12.96
CA ALA A 373 13.02 12.74 13.11
C ALA A 373 14.23 12.41 12.25
N TYR A 374 15.02 11.48 12.76
CA TYR A 374 16.17 10.85 12.12
C TYR A 374 15.86 9.36 11.97
N SER A 375 16.04 8.82 10.77
CA SER A 375 15.64 7.47 10.45
C SER A 375 16.80 6.54 10.08
N VAL A 376 16.63 5.27 10.46
CA VAL A 376 17.55 4.16 10.19
C VAL A 376 16.74 2.93 9.75
N SER A 377 17.37 1.95 9.11
CA SER A 377 16.71 0.66 8.86
C SER A 377 16.85 -0.27 10.07
N GLY A 378 15.88 -1.17 10.22
CA GLY A 378 15.77 -2.13 11.33
C GLY A 378 15.89 -3.59 10.89
N TYR A 379 16.80 -3.89 9.95
CA TYR A 379 16.95 -5.25 9.43
C TYR A 379 17.86 -6.16 10.27
N PHE A 380 17.56 -7.45 10.25
CA PHE A 380 18.46 -8.54 10.66
C PHE A 380 18.45 -9.67 9.61
N GLY A 381 19.44 -10.56 9.63
CA GLY A 381 19.53 -11.77 8.81
C GLY A 381 20.26 -11.64 7.47
N GLY A 382 20.74 -10.45 7.12
CA GLY A 382 21.34 -10.17 5.80
C GLY A 382 22.57 -11.03 5.43
N ASN A 383 23.26 -11.63 6.39
CA ASN A 383 24.43 -12.48 6.13
C ASN A 383 24.11 -13.94 5.80
N LEU A 384 22.89 -14.43 6.05
CA LEU A 384 22.52 -15.82 5.73
C LEU A 384 22.42 -16.06 4.22
N GLY A 385 22.05 -15.03 3.46
CA GLY A 385 21.92 -15.11 2.01
C GLY A 385 23.12 -14.53 1.25
N SER A 386 24.25 -14.24 1.91
CA SER A 386 25.42 -13.71 1.21
C SER A 386 26.14 -14.81 0.41
N ALA A 387 26.73 -14.43 -0.73
CA ALA A 387 27.54 -15.34 -1.54
C ALA A 387 28.67 -15.98 -0.72
N GLU A 388 29.31 -15.21 0.17
CA GLU A 388 30.41 -15.63 1.04
C GLU A 388 30.00 -16.72 2.04
N ASN A 389 28.79 -16.65 2.59
CA ASN A 389 28.31 -17.58 3.62
C ASN A 389 27.49 -18.75 3.05
N SER A 390 27.08 -18.67 1.78
CA SER A 390 26.17 -19.63 1.15
C SER A 390 26.60 -21.10 1.31
N ALA A 391 27.89 -21.40 1.17
CA ALA A 391 28.42 -22.75 1.34
C ALA A 391 28.30 -23.25 2.78
N THR A 392 28.58 -22.39 3.77
CA THR A 392 28.45 -22.73 5.19
C THR A 392 26.99 -22.92 5.58
N VAL A 393 26.09 -22.03 5.15
CA VAL A 393 24.65 -22.15 5.44
C VAL A 393 24.11 -23.44 4.84
N LYS A 394 24.44 -23.76 3.58
CA LYS A 394 24.03 -25.03 2.97
C LYS A 394 24.58 -26.27 3.68
N SER A 395 25.76 -26.20 4.30
CA SER A 395 26.26 -27.33 5.08
C SER A 395 25.40 -27.66 6.31
N TRP A 396 24.61 -26.69 6.80
CA TRP A 396 23.71 -26.91 7.94
C TRP A 396 22.48 -27.73 7.57
N LEU A 397 22.09 -27.78 6.29
CA LEU A 397 20.91 -28.53 5.84
C LEU A 397 21.05 -30.04 6.08
N ALA A 398 22.29 -30.53 6.31
CA ALA A 398 22.56 -31.90 6.69
C ALA A 398 22.29 -32.22 8.18
N ASP A 399 22.04 -31.20 9.01
CA ASP A 399 21.69 -31.39 10.42
C ASP A 399 20.29 -32.03 10.56
N GLY A 400 20.04 -32.71 11.68
CA GLY A 400 18.80 -33.46 11.90
C GLY A 400 17.51 -32.62 11.94
N ASP A 401 17.63 -31.31 12.10
CA ASP A 401 16.52 -30.33 12.05
C ASP A 401 16.49 -29.55 10.72
N GLY A 402 17.28 -29.94 9.72
CA GLY A 402 17.41 -29.24 8.44
C GLY A 402 18.23 -27.94 8.53
N GLY A 403 18.98 -27.71 9.61
CA GLY A 403 19.84 -26.54 9.79
C GLY A 403 19.15 -25.32 10.39
N PHE A 404 17.85 -25.42 10.69
CA PHE A 404 17.07 -24.30 11.22
C PHE A 404 17.55 -23.84 12.60
N GLY A 405 17.96 -24.74 13.50
CA GLY A 405 18.47 -24.36 14.82
C GLY A 405 19.71 -23.49 14.75
N LYS A 406 20.65 -23.82 13.85
CA LYS A 406 21.84 -22.98 13.58
C LYS A 406 21.44 -21.64 12.97
N ALA A 407 20.56 -21.64 11.98
CA ALA A 407 20.11 -20.38 11.37
C ALA A 407 19.38 -19.46 12.37
N LEU A 408 18.54 -20.02 13.24
CA LEU A 408 17.86 -19.27 14.30
C LEU A 408 18.83 -18.74 15.36
N GLN A 409 19.85 -19.51 15.75
CA GLN A 409 20.93 -19.01 16.61
C GLN A 409 21.66 -17.84 15.93
N GLN A 410 22.02 -17.99 14.66
CA GLN A 410 22.68 -16.95 13.88
C GLN A 410 21.82 -15.69 13.77
N LEU A 411 20.51 -15.82 13.57
CA LEU A 411 19.59 -14.69 13.54
C LEU A 411 19.43 -14.02 14.91
N SER A 412 19.39 -14.80 15.99
CA SER A 412 19.18 -14.27 17.34
C SER A 412 20.41 -13.52 17.86
N VAL A 413 21.55 -14.21 17.93
CA VAL A 413 22.76 -13.73 18.62
C VAL A 413 24.01 -13.74 17.74
N GLY A 414 23.96 -14.38 16.57
CA GLY A 414 25.09 -14.50 15.66
C GLY A 414 26.10 -15.59 16.05
N GLY A 415 27.33 -15.46 15.55
CA GLY A 415 28.49 -16.23 16.00
C GLY A 415 28.78 -17.51 15.22
N LEU A 416 27.97 -17.85 14.22
CA LEU A 416 28.14 -19.06 13.40
C LEU A 416 28.68 -18.76 11.99
N LEU A 417 28.61 -17.51 11.55
CA LEU A 417 29.15 -17.04 10.26
C LEU A 417 30.27 -16.02 10.47
N ALA A 418 31.10 -15.82 9.43
CA ALA A 418 32.13 -14.79 9.44
C ALA A 418 31.51 -13.39 9.62
N GLY A 419 32.21 -12.49 10.33
CA GLY A 419 31.75 -11.11 10.58
C GLY A 419 31.21 -10.83 11.99
N ASP A 420 31.64 -11.56 13.02
CA ASP A 420 31.44 -11.22 14.46
C ASP A 420 30.00 -10.75 14.85
N ASN A 421 29.04 -11.67 14.73
CA ASN A 421 27.62 -11.47 15.08
C ASN A 421 26.83 -10.45 14.24
N GLN A 422 27.44 -9.85 13.22
CA GLN A 422 26.77 -8.89 12.34
C GLN A 422 25.45 -9.45 11.80
N TYR A 423 24.46 -8.57 11.68
CA TYR A 423 23.12 -8.87 11.17
C TYR A 423 22.28 -9.81 12.06
N SER A 424 22.66 -10.07 13.31
CA SER A 424 21.75 -10.70 14.29
C SER A 424 20.80 -9.66 14.91
N VAL A 425 19.71 -10.11 15.55
CA VAL A 425 18.82 -9.25 16.34
C VAL A 425 19.62 -8.54 17.45
N ALA A 426 20.53 -9.26 18.12
CA ALA A 426 21.40 -8.67 19.13
C ALA A 426 22.30 -7.55 18.57
N ASP A 427 22.79 -7.69 17.33
CA ASP A 427 23.59 -6.66 16.66
C ASP A 427 22.74 -5.47 16.17
N ALA A 428 21.54 -5.72 15.67
CA ALA A 428 20.59 -4.68 15.32
C ALA A 428 20.28 -3.79 16.55
N ILE A 429 20.06 -4.39 17.73
CA ILE A 429 19.83 -3.65 18.98
C ILE A 429 21.03 -2.78 19.38
N LYS A 430 22.27 -3.27 19.21
CA LYS A 430 23.47 -2.44 19.44
C LYS A 430 23.54 -1.26 18.47
N SER A 431 23.13 -1.47 17.23
CA SER A 431 23.06 -0.39 16.23
C SER A 431 21.97 0.62 16.59
N PHE A 432 20.81 0.18 17.10
CA PHE A 432 19.77 1.08 17.60
C PHE A 432 20.26 1.96 18.73
N GLN A 433 21.03 1.42 19.67
CA GLN A 433 21.60 2.19 20.78
C GLN A 433 22.54 3.31 20.29
N TYR A 434 23.42 2.99 19.32
CA TYR A 434 24.28 4.00 18.69
C TYR A 434 23.46 5.13 18.04
N HIS A 435 22.44 4.76 17.27
CA HIS A 435 21.62 5.72 16.55
C HIS A 435 20.70 6.53 17.46
N ALA A 436 20.31 5.97 18.61
CA ALA A 436 19.59 6.70 19.64
C ALA A 436 20.46 7.80 20.27
N GLU A 437 21.75 7.53 20.52
CA GLU A 437 22.70 8.55 20.98
C GLU A 437 22.89 9.67 19.96
N VAL A 438 22.93 9.34 18.66
CA VAL A 438 22.94 10.32 17.57
C VAL A 438 21.67 11.18 17.63
N ALA A 439 20.49 10.55 17.61
CA ALA A 439 19.21 11.25 17.59
C ALA A 439 19.08 12.19 18.83
N GLN A 440 19.46 11.70 20.01
CA GLN A 440 19.47 12.47 21.25
C GLN A 440 20.41 13.68 21.18
N ARG A 441 21.58 13.57 20.54
CA ARG A 441 22.53 14.68 20.38
C ARG A 441 21.92 15.88 19.65
N TYR A 442 21.02 15.61 18.70
CA TYR A 442 20.36 16.64 17.89
C TYR A 442 18.92 16.94 18.33
N GLY A 443 18.40 16.25 19.35
CA GLY A 443 17.02 16.40 19.82
C GLY A 443 15.97 15.89 18.83
N LEU A 444 16.33 14.91 17.99
CA LEU A 444 15.46 14.30 16.99
C LEU A 444 14.83 13.01 17.52
N ASN A 445 13.63 12.67 17.05
CA ASN A 445 13.08 11.33 17.27
C ASN A 445 13.84 10.31 16.42
N MET A 446 14.14 9.13 16.97
CA MET A 446 14.66 8.02 16.19
C MET A 446 13.49 7.20 15.63
N VAL A 447 13.37 7.11 14.30
CA VAL A 447 12.34 6.32 13.60
C VAL A 447 12.98 5.24 12.73
N ALA A 448 12.26 4.17 12.41
CA ALA A 448 12.70 3.20 11.40
C ALA A 448 11.91 3.41 10.11
N TYR A 449 12.58 3.67 8.98
CA TYR A 449 11.92 3.81 7.67
C TYR A 449 11.52 2.47 7.05
N GLU A 450 12.22 1.42 7.45
CA GLU A 450 11.88 0.03 7.16
C GLU A 450 12.63 -0.89 8.13
N GLY A 451 12.15 -2.10 8.27
CA GLY A 451 12.79 -3.09 9.14
C GLY A 451 12.08 -4.43 9.10
N GLY A 452 12.68 -5.39 9.79
CA GLY A 452 12.27 -6.78 9.77
C GLY A 452 13.44 -7.70 9.44
N GLN A 453 13.16 -8.79 8.75
CA GLN A 453 14.19 -9.73 8.31
C GLN A 453 14.65 -9.42 6.88
N HIS A 454 15.89 -9.79 6.58
CA HIS A 454 16.52 -9.71 5.25
C HIS A 454 17.07 -11.08 4.83
N LEU A 455 16.16 -12.05 4.67
CA LEU A 455 16.39 -13.45 4.29
C LEU A 455 16.20 -13.59 2.79
N VAL A 456 17.22 -13.18 2.05
CA VAL A 456 17.26 -13.25 0.59
C VAL A 456 18.70 -13.50 0.14
N GLY A 457 18.86 -14.26 -0.94
CA GLY A 457 20.16 -14.41 -1.58
C GLY A 457 20.64 -13.09 -2.21
N VAL A 458 21.93 -12.80 -2.14
CA VAL A 458 22.51 -11.60 -2.77
C VAL A 458 23.82 -11.92 -3.49
N GLY A 459 24.06 -11.25 -4.63
CA GLY A 459 25.28 -11.44 -5.42
C GLY A 459 25.28 -12.70 -6.29
N GLY A 460 24.11 -13.13 -6.75
CA GLY A 460 23.91 -14.25 -7.66
C GLY A 460 23.33 -15.50 -6.98
N VAL A 461 23.50 -15.64 -5.66
CA VAL A 461 23.01 -16.81 -4.89
C VAL A 461 21.51 -16.80 -4.64
N GLU A 462 20.80 -15.71 -4.97
CA GLU A 462 19.34 -15.73 -5.07
C GLU A 462 18.84 -16.77 -6.08
N ASN A 463 19.67 -17.18 -7.05
CA ASN A 463 19.32 -18.24 -8.01
C ASN A 463 19.68 -19.65 -7.53
N ASP A 464 20.24 -19.80 -6.32
CA ASP A 464 20.42 -21.09 -5.67
C ASP A 464 19.08 -21.54 -5.06
N GLN A 465 18.41 -22.47 -5.73
CA GLN A 465 17.06 -22.91 -5.33
C GLN A 465 17.03 -23.58 -3.95
N GLU A 466 18.08 -24.30 -3.57
CA GLU A 466 18.16 -24.98 -2.27
C GLU A 466 18.24 -23.96 -1.14
N LEU A 467 19.13 -22.97 -1.31
CA LEU A 467 19.26 -21.86 -0.36
C LEU A 467 17.97 -21.01 -0.31
N ALA A 468 17.40 -20.65 -1.46
CA ALA A 468 16.17 -19.86 -1.52
C ALA A 468 15.02 -20.57 -0.80
N ASN A 469 14.84 -21.87 -1.03
CA ASN A 469 13.82 -22.66 -0.33
C ASN A 469 14.07 -22.70 1.18
N PHE A 470 15.32 -22.90 1.61
CA PHE A 470 15.68 -22.88 3.03
C PHE A 470 15.34 -21.53 3.70
N LEU A 471 15.67 -20.41 3.06
CA LEU A 471 15.39 -19.07 3.59
C LEU A 471 13.88 -18.77 3.67
N VAL A 472 13.11 -19.19 2.67
CA VAL A 472 11.64 -19.07 2.68
C VAL A 472 11.03 -19.88 3.82
N GLU A 473 11.45 -21.13 4.00
CA GLU A 473 10.95 -21.98 5.09
C GLU A 473 11.39 -21.45 6.46
N LEU A 474 12.62 -20.94 6.58
CA LEU A 474 13.11 -20.27 7.79
C LEU A 474 12.23 -19.05 8.17
N ASN A 475 11.77 -18.26 7.18
CA ASN A 475 10.85 -17.15 7.41
C ASN A 475 9.47 -17.59 7.94
N ARG A 476 9.01 -18.79 7.58
CA ARG A 476 7.70 -19.36 8.00
C ARG A 476 7.73 -20.03 9.38
N ARG A 477 8.92 -20.21 9.95
CA ARG A 477 9.11 -20.84 11.26
C ARG A 477 8.43 -20.04 12.38
N PRO A 478 7.72 -20.68 13.32
CA PRO A 478 7.14 -20.00 14.48
C PRO A 478 8.14 -19.16 15.28
N GLU A 479 9.39 -19.62 15.38
CA GLU A 479 10.50 -18.95 16.07
C GLU A 479 10.81 -17.55 15.50
N MET A 480 10.39 -17.27 14.26
CA MET A 480 10.50 -15.94 13.66
C MET A 480 9.66 -14.89 14.42
N GLN A 481 8.53 -15.30 15.02
CA GLN A 481 7.72 -14.42 15.86
C GLN A 481 8.52 -13.92 17.09
N ASP A 482 9.32 -14.80 17.69
CA ASP A 482 10.14 -14.46 18.86
C ASP A 482 11.26 -13.50 18.49
N LEU A 483 11.89 -13.68 17.32
CA LEU A 483 12.93 -12.80 16.80
C LEU A 483 12.40 -11.38 16.54
N TYR A 484 11.24 -11.25 15.89
CA TYR A 484 10.57 -9.96 15.70
C TYR A 484 10.17 -9.33 17.04
N THR A 485 9.66 -10.12 17.98
CA THR A 485 9.32 -9.62 19.32
C THR A 485 10.55 -9.06 20.04
N GLN A 486 11.69 -9.74 19.96
CA GLN A 486 12.95 -9.25 20.51
C GLN A 486 13.43 -7.98 19.82
N LEU A 487 13.38 -7.92 18.49
CA LEU A 487 13.75 -6.75 17.70
C LEU A 487 12.93 -5.52 18.10
N LEU A 488 11.59 -5.63 18.12
CA LEU A 488 10.69 -4.51 18.42
C LEU A 488 10.82 -4.04 19.88
N ASN A 489 10.97 -4.98 20.83
CA ASN A 489 11.24 -4.62 22.22
C ASN A 489 12.60 -3.92 22.36
N GLY A 490 13.63 -4.41 21.67
CA GLY A 490 14.95 -3.79 21.65
C GLY A 490 14.95 -2.41 21.01
N TRP A 491 14.17 -2.21 19.95
CA TRP A 491 13.93 -0.90 19.34
C TRP A 491 13.34 0.09 20.35
N LYS A 492 12.21 -0.28 20.98
CA LYS A 492 11.55 0.55 22.00
C LYS A 492 12.47 0.85 23.18
N GLN A 493 13.19 -0.15 23.69
CA GLN A 493 14.12 0.00 24.82
C GLN A 493 15.33 0.88 24.49
N SER A 494 15.74 0.93 23.22
CA SER A 494 16.84 1.78 22.76
C SER A 494 16.42 3.25 22.62
N GLY A 495 15.14 3.59 22.83
CA GLY A 495 14.62 4.96 22.64
C GLY A 495 14.05 5.22 21.24
N GLY A 496 13.85 4.16 20.45
CA GLY A 496 13.13 4.24 19.18
C GLY A 496 11.67 4.65 19.36
N THR A 497 11.16 5.40 18.41
CA THR A 497 9.75 5.82 18.32
C THR A 497 9.03 4.95 17.27
N LEU A 498 8.52 5.52 16.19
CA LEU A 498 7.86 4.78 15.11
C LEU A 498 8.83 3.77 14.47
N PHE A 499 8.42 2.50 14.42
CA PHE A 499 9.10 1.47 13.65
C PHE A 499 8.21 1.09 12.45
N ASN A 500 8.68 1.35 11.23
CA ASN A 500 8.00 0.92 10.02
C ASN A 500 8.44 -0.49 9.63
N HIS A 501 7.53 -1.46 9.65
CA HIS A 501 7.78 -2.77 9.03
C HIS A 501 7.78 -2.62 7.51
N PHE A 502 8.67 -3.33 6.80
CA PHE A 502 8.95 -3.04 5.39
C PHE A 502 7.71 -3.02 4.49
N VAL A 503 7.00 -4.15 4.32
CA VAL A 503 5.75 -4.18 3.53
C VAL A 503 4.68 -5.09 4.13
N ASP A 504 3.43 -4.82 3.81
CA ASP A 504 2.22 -5.48 4.28
C ASP A 504 2.06 -6.92 3.74
N ALA A 505 1.82 -7.12 2.45
CA ALA A 505 1.53 -8.40 1.82
C ALA A 505 2.36 -8.59 0.54
N SER A 506 3.24 -9.59 0.54
CA SER A 506 4.11 -9.90 -0.60
C SER A 506 4.59 -11.34 -0.55
N ARG A 507 4.46 -12.05 -1.66
CA ARG A 507 4.79 -13.48 -1.77
C ARG A 507 6.27 -13.74 -1.48
N ALA A 508 6.54 -14.76 -0.67
CA ALA A 508 7.89 -15.26 -0.45
C ALA A 508 8.45 -15.92 -1.71
N GLY A 509 9.74 -15.70 -1.98
CA GLY A 509 10.43 -16.37 -3.09
C GLY A 509 11.91 -16.06 -3.12
N LYS A 510 12.53 -16.34 -4.27
CA LYS A 510 13.97 -16.11 -4.45
C LYS A 510 14.41 -14.65 -4.29
N TRP A 511 13.47 -13.72 -4.50
CA TRP A 511 13.66 -12.29 -4.33
C TRP A 511 13.46 -11.80 -2.88
N GLY A 512 13.24 -12.73 -1.94
CA GLY A 512 13.06 -12.45 -0.52
C GLY A 512 11.65 -12.79 -0.03
N SER A 513 11.43 -12.57 1.26
CA SER A 513 10.15 -12.83 1.94
C SER A 513 9.72 -11.60 2.74
N TRP A 514 9.44 -10.51 2.03
CA TRP A 514 9.34 -9.16 2.60
C TRP A 514 8.05 -8.91 3.38
N GLY A 515 6.91 -9.30 2.81
CA GLY A 515 5.58 -9.01 3.35
C GLY A 515 5.36 -9.56 4.75
N SER A 516 4.73 -8.78 5.64
CA SER A 516 4.23 -9.28 6.92
C SER A 516 3.33 -10.49 6.73
N LEU A 517 2.59 -10.53 5.61
CA LEU A 517 1.85 -11.65 5.05
C LEU A 517 2.37 -11.96 3.63
N GLU A 518 2.07 -13.14 3.11
CA GLU A 518 2.36 -13.54 1.73
C GLU A 518 1.23 -13.16 0.76
N SER A 519 0.01 -12.92 1.27
CA SER A 519 -1.16 -12.42 0.53
C SER A 519 -2.18 -11.79 1.47
N ILE A 520 -3.10 -10.99 0.94
CA ILE A 520 -4.24 -10.46 1.72
C ILE A 520 -5.17 -11.57 2.26
N THR A 521 -5.26 -12.70 1.57
CA THR A 521 -6.06 -13.84 2.02
C THR A 521 -5.43 -14.60 3.19
N GLN A 522 -4.14 -14.37 3.49
CA GLN A 522 -3.48 -14.98 4.63
C GLN A 522 -3.99 -14.36 5.94
N VAL A 523 -4.52 -15.21 6.82
CA VAL A 523 -5.05 -14.76 8.13
C VAL A 523 -3.93 -14.30 9.05
N THR A 524 -2.82 -15.04 9.12
CA THR A 524 -1.69 -14.73 10.00
C THR A 524 -0.38 -15.34 9.48
N SER A 525 0.73 -14.80 9.96
CA SER A 525 2.09 -15.34 9.83
C SER A 525 2.85 -15.09 11.14
N PRO A 526 4.01 -15.75 11.40
CA PRO A 526 4.83 -15.44 12.57
C PRO A 526 5.21 -13.95 12.66
N LYS A 527 5.48 -13.31 11.52
CA LYS A 527 5.82 -11.87 11.46
C LYS A 527 4.61 -11.00 11.78
N TYR A 528 3.49 -11.23 11.10
CA TYR A 528 2.25 -10.49 11.31
C TYR A 528 1.76 -10.62 12.76
N ALA A 529 1.82 -11.84 13.31
CA ALA A 529 1.50 -12.08 14.72
C ALA A 529 2.42 -11.32 15.67
N ALA A 530 3.73 -11.21 15.40
CA ALA A 530 4.63 -10.40 16.23
C ALA A 530 4.26 -8.92 16.20
N LEU A 531 3.98 -8.38 15.00
CA LEU A 531 3.62 -6.97 14.79
C LEU A 531 2.30 -6.62 15.50
N THR A 532 1.23 -7.39 15.26
CA THR A 532 -0.10 -7.12 15.85
C THR A 532 -0.11 -7.36 17.36
N ASN A 533 0.60 -8.39 17.87
CA ASN A 533 0.76 -8.58 19.31
C ASN A 533 1.54 -7.45 19.97
N PHE A 534 2.53 -6.88 19.27
CA PHE A 534 3.28 -5.74 19.78
C PHE A 534 2.38 -4.49 19.85
N ILE A 535 1.63 -4.20 18.78
CA ILE A 535 0.64 -3.11 18.77
C ILE A 535 -0.37 -3.28 19.91
N ALA A 536 -0.92 -4.48 20.09
CA ALA A 536 -1.93 -4.74 21.11
C ALA A 536 -1.43 -4.57 22.56
N LYS A 537 -0.13 -4.68 22.79
CA LYS A 537 0.50 -4.54 24.11
C LYS A 537 1.08 -3.15 24.37
N ASN A 538 1.16 -2.31 23.34
CA ASN A 538 1.87 -1.04 23.41
C ASN A 538 1.05 0.06 22.76
N ASP A 539 0.48 0.94 23.57
CA ASP A 539 0.10 2.27 23.11
C ASP A 539 1.33 3.02 22.60
N ARG A 540 1.11 3.96 21.68
CA ARG A 540 2.12 4.90 21.21
C ARG A 540 2.81 5.58 22.40
N TRP A 541 4.10 5.35 22.57
CA TRP A 541 4.88 5.80 23.75
C TRP A 541 5.70 7.08 23.50
N TRP A 542 5.59 7.67 22.31
CA TRP A 542 6.19 8.97 22.00
C TRP A 542 5.12 10.06 21.92
N ASN A 543 5.54 11.32 22.04
CA ASN A 543 4.65 12.48 22.09
C ASN A 543 4.12 12.84 20.69
N GLU A 544 3.21 12.03 20.19
CA GLU A 544 2.37 12.34 19.03
C GLU A 544 0.93 11.98 19.41
N PRO A 545 -0.02 12.93 19.37
CA PRO A 545 -1.41 12.63 19.65
C PRO A 545 -1.84 11.45 18.79
N THR A 546 -2.33 10.38 19.41
CA THR A 546 -3.11 9.40 18.67
C THR A 546 -4.35 10.14 18.22
N SER A 547 -4.48 10.42 16.93
CA SER A 547 -5.80 10.60 16.35
C SER A 547 -6.51 9.29 16.62
N ALA A 548 -7.34 9.26 17.65
CA ALA A 548 -8.30 8.20 17.92
C ALA A 548 -9.39 8.20 16.82
N THR A 549 -9.00 8.38 15.56
CA THR A 549 -9.85 8.19 14.40
C THR A 549 -10.01 6.68 14.29
N ARG A 550 -10.94 6.16 15.10
CA ARG A 550 -11.46 4.82 14.89
C ARG A 550 -12.12 4.83 13.52
N ILE A 551 -11.79 3.81 12.75
CA ILE A 551 -12.46 3.54 11.48
C ILE A 551 -13.88 3.12 11.83
N GLY A 552 -14.87 3.59 11.07
CA GLY A 552 -16.21 3.09 11.22
C GLY A 552 -16.32 1.60 10.91
N LEU A 553 -17.39 1.02 11.40
CA LEU A 553 -17.81 -0.33 11.15
C LEU A 553 -18.00 -0.56 9.65
N TYR A 554 -17.45 -1.65 9.14
CA TYR A 554 -17.82 -2.18 7.83
C TYR A 554 -18.62 -3.45 8.05
N GLN A 555 -19.89 -3.46 7.64
CA GLN A 555 -20.75 -4.61 7.81
C GLN A 555 -21.53 -4.90 6.53
N GLN A 556 -21.64 -6.19 6.22
CA GLN A 556 -22.52 -6.68 5.18
C GLN A 556 -23.56 -7.62 5.79
N GLY A 557 -24.81 -7.48 5.36
CA GLY A 557 -25.88 -8.42 5.60
C GLY A 557 -25.76 -9.68 4.75
N THR A 558 -26.88 -10.35 4.62
CA THR A 558 -27.08 -11.69 4.07
C THR A 558 -28.04 -11.63 2.88
N ALA A 559 -28.65 -12.76 2.51
CA ALA A 559 -29.71 -12.77 1.50
C ALA A 559 -31.11 -12.77 2.13
N GLN A 560 -31.20 -12.40 3.41
CA GLN A 560 -32.41 -12.37 4.21
C GLN A 560 -32.61 -10.95 4.75
N ASN A 561 -33.79 -10.67 5.29
CA ASN A 561 -34.09 -9.40 5.94
C ASN A 561 -33.21 -9.22 7.19
N ASP A 562 -32.28 -8.28 7.11
CA ASP A 562 -31.29 -8.00 8.13
C ASP A 562 -31.57 -6.70 8.88
N ARG A 563 -30.97 -6.60 10.08
CA ARG A 563 -30.94 -5.37 10.87
C ARG A 563 -29.50 -4.96 11.12
N LEU A 564 -29.07 -3.88 10.48
CA LEU A 564 -27.71 -3.35 10.57
C LEU A 564 -27.73 -2.03 11.35
N GLN A 565 -26.79 -1.88 12.28
CA GLN A 565 -26.68 -0.71 13.16
C GLN A 565 -25.22 -0.28 13.21
N GLY A 566 -24.94 0.91 12.68
CA GLY A 566 -23.66 1.58 12.84
C GLY A 566 -23.54 2.24 14.22
N GLU A 567 -22.37 2.81 14.43
CA GLU A 567 -21.90 3.38 15.69
C GLU A 567 -21.87 4.92 15.61
N LYS A 568 -20.74 5.53 15.97
CA LYS A 568 -20.58 6.99 16.05
C LYS A 568 -19.48 7.50 15.12
N TYR A 569 -19.00 6.63 14.25
CA TYR A 569 -17.89 6.83 13.33
C TYR A 569 -18.40 6.62 11.91
N ASP A 570 -17.61 7.00 10.91
CA ASP A 570 -18.02 6.93 9.51
C ASP A 570 -18.10 5.47 9.03
N ASP A 571 -19.30 4.90 9.09
CA ASP A 571 -19.56 3.48 8.89
C ASP A 571 -19.91 3.16 7.43
N THR A 572 -19.78 1.89 7.04
CA THR A 572 -20.21 1.36 5.74
C THR A 572 -21.05 0.12 5.96
N LEU A 573 -22.35 0.21 5.68
CA LEU A 573 -23.33 -0.84 5.93
C LEU A 573 -24.04 -1.22 4.63
N ILE A 574 -24.04 -2.51 4.29
CA ILE A 574 -24.65 -3.04 3.06
C ILE A 574 -25.63 -4.15 3.40
N GLY A 575 -26.91 -3.98 3.05
CA GLY A 575 -27.97 -4.97 3.30
C GLY A 575 -27.81 -6.25 2.46
N LYS A 576 -27.59 -6.06 1.14
CA LYS A 576 -27.54 -7.09 0.07
C LYS A 576 -28.93 -7.47 -0.41
N SER A 577 -29.43 -8.68 -0.22
CA SER A 577 -30.76 -9.07 -0.69
C SER A 577 -31.67 -9.27 0.50
N GLY A 578 -32.93 -8.87 0.42
CA GLY A 578 -33.88 -8.93 1.54
C GLY A 578 -34.54 -7.58 1.75
N ASP A 579 -35.59 -7.52 2.58
CA ASP A 579 -36.12 -6.21 3.02
C ASP A 579 -35.38 -5.81 4.31
N ASP A 580 -34.35 -4.98 4.19
CA ASP A 580 -33.38 -4.68 5.25
C ASP A 580 -33.71 -3.40 6.04
N GLU A 581 -33.29 -3.36 7.31
CA GLU A 581 -33.38 -2.17 8.16
C GLU A 581 -31.96 -1.74 8.59
N ILE A 582 -31.49 -0.61 8.07
CA ILE A 582 -30.12 -0.13 8.22
C ILE A 582 -30.14 1.24 8.90
N THR A 583 -29.41 1.40 10.01
CA THR A 583 -29.21 2.67 10.71
C THR A 583 -27.73 3.02 10.78
N GLY A 584 -27.34 4.20 10.28
CA GLY A 584 -25.96 4.68 10.22
C GLY A 584 -25.42 5.08 11.59
N GLY A 585 -26.01 6.09 12.22
CA GLY A 585 -25.61 6.54 13.54
C GLY A 585 -25.14 7.99 13.53
N ARG A 586 -24.01 8.30 14.17
CA ARG A 586 -23.54 9.72 14.28
C ARG A 586 -22.40 10.10 13.33
N GLY A 587 -21.92 9.14 12.52
CA GLY A 587 -20.81 9.35 11.60
C GLY A 587 -21.27 9.91 10.26
N ALA A 588 -20.34 10.21 9.36
CA ALA A 588 -20.68 10.40 7.95
C ALA A 588 -20.73 9.02 7.27
N ASP A 589 -21.91 8.43 7.22
CA ASP A 589 -22.11 7.01 6.95
C ASP A 589 -22.39 6.71 5.48
N ARG A 590 -22.07 5.48 5.07
CA ARG A 590 -22.30 4.94 3.73
C ARG A 590 -23.24 3.75 3.83
N LEU A 591 -24.51 3.94 3.46
CA LEU A 591 -25.57 2.95 3.59
C LEU A 591 -26.04 2.48 2.22
N HIS A 592 -26.11 1.18 2.01
CA HIS A 592 -26.64 0.58 0.79
C HIS A 592 -27.66 -0.51 1.14
N GLY A 593 -28.92 -0.35 0.70
CA GLY A 593 -29.98 -1.34 0.91
C GLY A 593 -29.69 -2.61 0.12
N GLY A 594 -29.72 -2.49 -1.21
CA GLY A 594 -29.41 -3.60 -2.10
C GLY A 594 -30.65 -4.02 -2.88
N GLU A 595 -30.96 -5.30 -2.97
CA GLU A 595 -32.19 -5.81 -3.57
C GLU A 595 -33.27 -6.05 -2.50
N GLY A 596 -34.44 -5.46 -2.65
CA GLY A 596 -35.56 -5.62 -1.74
C GLY A 596 -36.18 -4.27 -1.38
N ASN A 597 -37.11 -4.24 -0.42
CA ASN A 597 -37.72 -2.98 0.02
C ASN A 597 -37.08 -2.55 1.33
N ASP A 598 -36.08 -1.69 1.24
CA ASP A 598 -35.21 -1.40 2.37
C ASP A 598 -35.62 -0.14 3.13
N ARG A 599 -35.23 -0.07 4.41
CA ARG A 599 -35.36 1.12 5.26
C ARG A 599 -33.98 1.56 5.73
N LEU A 600 -33.51 2.70 5.21
CA LEU A 600 -32.22 3.29 5.56
C LEU A 600 -32.44 4.58 6.38
N ILE A 601 -31.72 4.70 7.49
CA ILE A 601 -31.74 5.85 8.41
C ILE A 601 -30.30 6.32 8.63
N GLY A 602 -29.93 7.51 8.15
CA GLY A 602 -28.59 8.08 8.35
C GLY A 602 -28.34 8.47 9.81
N GLU A 603 -29.34 9.10 10.44
CA GLU A 603 -29.28 9.74 11.76
C GLU A 603 -28.56 11.09 11.76
N ALA A 604 -27.29 11.20 12.17
CA ALA A 604 -26.57 12.46 12.21
C ALA A 604 -25.25 12.32 11.48
N GLY A 605 -24.91 13.23 10.58
CA GLY A 605 -23.78 12.99 9.69
C GLY A 605 -23.94 13.70 8.37
N SER A 606 -23.07 13.42 7.41
CA SER A 606 -23.35 13.77 6.02
C SER A 606 -23.29 12.47 5.26
N ASP A 607 -24.44 11.84 5.12
CA ASP A 607 -24.55 10.42 4.82
C ASP A 607 -24.79 10.19 3.32
N ILE A 608 -24.40 9.02 2.86
CA ILE A 608 -24.71 8.52 1.52
C ILE A 608 -25.67 7.35 1.68
N LEU A 609 -26.91 7.53 1.23
CA LEU A 609 -27.96 6.52 1.30
C LEU A 609 -28.31 6.05 -0.11
N ILE A 610 -27.98 4.80 -0.42
CA ILE A 610 -28.31 4.14 -1.69
C ILE A 610 -29.40 3.10 -1.40
N GLY A 611 -30.61 3.33 -1.90
CA GLY A 611 -31.71 2.37 -1.71
C GLY A 611 -31.42 1.04 -2.41
N GLY A 612 -30.92 1.10 -3.64
CA GLY A 612 -30.76 -0.08 -4.50
C GLY A 612 -32.04 -0.39 -5.27
N PHE A 613 -32.32 -1.67 -5.52
CA PHE A 613 -33.48 -2.15 -6.27
C PHE A 613 -34.66 -2.47 -5.36
N GLY A 614 -35.76 -1.74 -5.52
CA GLY A 614 -37.04 -2.06 -4.89
C GLY A 614 -37.84 -0.80 -4.57
N ALA A 615 -38.68 -0.86 -3.54
CA ALA A 615 -39.41 0.29 -3.03
C ALA A 615 -38.91 0.65 -1.62
N ASP A 616 -37.92 1.55 -1.57
CA ASP A 616 -37.20 1.85 -0.33
C ASP A 616 -37.76 3.05 0.43
N VAL A 617 -37.36 3.15 1.69
CA VAL A 617 -37.62 4.30 2.57
C VAL A 617 -36.27 4.83 3.07
N LEU A 618 -35.87 6.00 2.58
CA LEU A 618 -34.60 6.63 2.95
C LEU A 618 -34.86 7.87 3.83
N THR A 619 -34.21 7.93 4.99
CA THR A 619 -34.26 9.05 5.93
C THR A 619 -32.82 9.48 6.24
N GLY A 620 -32.42 10.69 5.86
CA GLY A 620 -31.06 11.19 6.09
C GLY A 620 -30.85 11.55 7.56
N GLY A 621 -31.49 12.63 7.99
CA GLY A 621 -31.50 13.08 9.39
C GLY A 621 -30.82 14.44 9.54
N GLU A 622 -29.94 14.58 10.53
CA GLU A 622 -29.16 15.81 10.74
C GLU A 622 -27.92 15.84 9.84
N GLY A 623 -27.87 16.81 8.91
CA GLY A 623 -26.65 17.19 8.20
C GLY A 623 -26.87 17.35 6.71
N GLY A 624 -25.85 17.04 5.90
CA GLY A 624 -25.89 17.24 4.45
C GLY A 624 -25.85 15.91 3.72
N ASP A 625 -27.02 15.34 3.45
CA ASP A 625 -27.14 13.97 2.97
C ASP A 625 -27.24 13.87 1.45
N ARG A 626 -26.86 12.70 0.92
CA ARG A 626 -26.98 12.34 -0.49
C ARG A 626 -27.78 11.06 -0.65
N PHE A 627 -28.87 11.15 -1.40
CA PHE A 627 -29.74 10.02 -1.71
C PHE A 627 -29.53 9.55 -3.15
N VAL A 628 -29.43 8.23 -3.34
CA VAL A 628 -29.40 7.57 -4.65
C VAL A 628 -30.47 6.48 -4.67
N TYR A 629 -31.37 6.51 -5.65
CA TYR A 629 -32.47 5.56 -5.76
C TYR A 629 -32.72 5.17 -7.22
N SER A 630 -33.04 3.88 -7.46
CA SER A 630 -33.19 3.33 -8.80
C SER A 630 -34.63 3.38 -9.34
N ASN A 631 -35.62 3.70 -8.48
CA ASN A 631 -37.04 3.56 -8.80
C ASN A 631 -37.89 4.76 -8.31
N LEU A 632 -38.96 5.08 -9.04
CA LEU A 632 -39.93 6.14 -8.72
C LEU A 632 -40.86 5.81 -7.53
N GLN A 633 -40.76 4.61 -6.96
CA GLN A 633 -41.56 4.18 -5.80
C GLN A 633 -40.85 4.38 -4.45
N THR A 634 -39.56 4.73 -4.47
CA THR A 634 -38.78 5.05 -3.27
C THR A 634 -39.30 6.34 -2.62
N SER A 635 -39.43 6.33 -1.29
CA SER A 635 -39.87 7.49 -0.51
C SER A 635 -38.70 8.11 0.26
N LEU A 636 -38.66 9.45 0.30
CA LEU A 636 -37.63 10.25 0.98
C LEU A 636 -38.27 11.06 2.12
N ALA A 637 -37.58 11.19 3.24
CA ALA A 637 -37.98 12.04 4.35
C ALA A 637 -36.83 12.96 4.84
N GLU A 638 -37.10 14.28 4.88
CA GLU A 638 -36.33 15.43 5.45
C GLU A 638 -35.48 16.33 4.49
N ALA A 639 -34.68 17.26 5.05
CA ALA A 639 -34.52 18.72 4.74
C ALA A 639 -33.66 19.09 3.47
N PRO A 640 -33.05 20.30 3.25
CA PRO A 640 -32.63 20.76 1.91
C PRO A 640 -31.36 20.06 1.41
N ASP A 641 -31.53 18.80 1.02
CA ASP A 641 -30.45 17.88 0.71
C ASP A 641 -30.21 17.76 -0.80
N ALA A 642 -29.05 17.22 -1.16
CA ALA A 642 -28.69 16.99 -2.54
C ALA A 642 -29.36 15.70 -3.03
N ILE A 643 -30.40 15.86 -3.85
CA ILE A 643 -31.06 14.75 -4.55
C ILE A 643 -30.42 14.65 -5.94
N THR A 644 -29.77 13.52 -6.23
CA THR A 644 -29.09 13.26 -7.52
C THR A 644 -29.68 12.09 -8.27
#